data_AF-A0A9X6RX01-F1
#
_entry.id   AF-A0A9X6RX01-F1
#
_cell.length_a   1.000
_cell.length_b   1.000
_cell.length_c   1.000
_cell.angle_alpha   90.00
_cell.angle_beta   90.00
_cell.angle_gamma   90.00
#
_symmetry.space_group_name_H-M   'P 1'
#
loop_
_entity.id
_entity.type
_entity.pdbx_description
1 polymer ?
#
loop_
_entity_poly.entity_id
_entity_poly.type
_entity_poly.pdbx_seq_one_letter_code
_entity_poly.pdbx_strand_id
1 'polypeptide(L)'
;MQTFGQRQANISYEQLRKLNSNSISFTELKRLIKQDLGIYFTLKYYYSSLYKACFTHKKEAAKRSIENLLIRCGTRATWLQGLSVNYDKNVKKTQLIFILNPACNKVLSKMLVLMEPENSNIKISLNTLYQKEGSIFTWLNTLPDGKVEYIHIDENSYLGKIINLLSKHNTNLNKFNSVLDRYKISSEKKVICLSYLLEKNIIFTEDNILSDNIFNHLSHYKNSKFKSYLYVIDRELKELGSNIDINQFLKVTEKLRKVTKVKYPLVIKESTNLITKEYFNLPNVLFNLFKNMTVLSADYQFGRAYKQYFANEYGYFNLIPIREALRINQPEVLNRIINEYKQNDKIMLRVLSDWSSKWINLLSKDLDNEQIELTTQQILSFSQILEPAIDHTPNKTEYNLFYSKVDKKYPFKYMLPIMSFLPKNTTSNGISVSYNANVHPEIGIINSTNNQVKINQYVEDDSMLKIEDINIGLCKDGLQFFDKLGKRINLTWNTLLETKVDGESLFVNNLKQLINYINGEPANGIPPCYNLLFHIPRITYKNICLSPETWNLNKDDDINIINLFNKKVGIVEEGNVFPILTKRKNWKKEILSDLNSKGHTTLYEYITCFESTYTQHILSLTVGKEKKDDTKYIFSKLQSNTNFKSPLTTYTILLPNLDYKYYIYRLNKLMQSEKEWFFIRYWDSNVPSLRVRTIPSEEFENNLKVWCKYYKCTFTKQKFIPEFHRYGNDDLLDQVLHQFNIESNLCWQFMSKYNSIQGRFIIENWFAQIWKNCSHITLKELYSAFSTKGVPIVTSTLPQVPNNIHNSLTSIFNLANQKMTASQQIYLYFSLVHMAQNRFYGSSDHDEHLSHVMIKKLINRGGL
;
A
#
# COMPACT_ATOMS: atom_id res chain seq x y z
N MET A 1 18.33 28.47 2.59
CA MET A 1 17.03 28.50 3.32
C MET A 1 16.55 27.05 3.43
N GLN A 2 15.85 26.59 4.47
CA GLN A 2 14.40 26.75 4.50
C GLN A 2 13.80 26.27 5.84
N THR A 3 12.70 26.91 6.19
CA THR A 3 11.83 26.84 7.35
C THR A 3 11.50 25.43 7.86
N PHE A 4 11.69 25.17 9.16
CA PHE A 4 11.18 23.99 9.86
C PHE A 4 9.74 24.22 10.31
N GLY A 5 8.87 23.22 10.14
CA GLY A 5 7.50 23.26 10.67
C GLY A 5 7.44 22.79 12.13
N GLN A 6 6.34 23.09 12.82
CA GLN A 6 6.09 22.55 14.15
C GLN A 6 4.59 22.32 14.41
N ARG A 7 4.30 21.48 15.40
CA ARG A 7 2.97 21.29 15.98
C ARG A 7 3.05 21.44 17.49
N GLN A 8 2.03 22.01 18.12
CA GLN A 8 2.01 22.25 19.55
C GLN A 8 0.68 21.85 20.19
N ALA A 9 0.77 21.42 21.45
CA ALA A 9 -0.36 21.28 22.35
C ALA A 9 -0.91 22.67 22.74
N ASN A 10 -2.24 22.80 22.83
CA ASN A 10 -2.92 24.04 23.24
C ASN A 10 -2.74 24.37 24.72
N ILE A 11 -2.59 23.34 25.57
CA ILE A 11 -2.52 23.52 27.03
C ILE A 11 -1.07 23.43 27.49
N SER A 12 -0.64 24.41 28.29
CA SER A 12 0.70 24.44 28.87
C SER A 12 0.88 23.41 29.98
N TYR A 13 2.13 23.06 30.28
CA TYR A 13 2.43 22.20 31.42
C TYR A 13 1.97 22.79 32.75
N GLU A 14 1.86 24.11 32.88
CA GLU A 14 1.31 24.76 34.08
C GLU A 14 -0.21 24.54 34.20
N GLN A 15 -0.95 24.76 33.11
CA GLN A 15 -2.39 24.49 33.07
C GLN A 15 -2.67 22.99 33.24
N LEU A 16 -1.83 22.13 32.65
CA LEU A 16 -1.87 20.68 32.86
C LEU A 16 -1.69 20.37 34.35
N ARG A 17 -0.74 20.99 35.06
CA ARG A 17 -0.59 20.80 36.52
C ARG A 17 -1.86 21.19 37.29
N LYS A 18 -2.58 22.24 36.89
CA LYS A 18 -3.87 22.64 37.48
C LYS A 18 -4.98 21.62 37.21
N LEU A 19 -5.08 21.08 35.99
CA LEU A 19 -6.00 19.99 35.63
C LEU A 19 -5.71 18.67 36.37
N ASN A 20 -4.54 18.58 36.99
CA ASN A 20 -4.12 17.42 37.77
C ASN A 20 -4.20 17.63 39.28
N SER A 21 -4.58 18.82 39.77
CA SER A 21 -4.86 19.03 41.18
C SER A 21 -6.25 18.47 41.53
N ASN A 22 -6.42 17.93 42.74
CA ASN A 22 -7.60 17.15 43.15
C ASN A 22 -8.94 17.91 43.15
N SER A 23 -8.98 19.17 42.73
CA SER A 23 -10.10 20.08 43.00
C SER A 23 -10.29 21.17 41.94
N ILE A 24 -10.14 20.86 40.65
CA ILE A 24 -10.59 21.82 39.65
C ILE A 24 -12.11 21.99 39.74
N SER A 25 -12.57 23.19 40.05
CA SER A 25 -14.01 23.48 40.12
C SER A 25 -14.60 23.51 38.71
N PHE A 26 -15.92 23.33 38.57
CA PHE A 26 -16.59 23.52 37.28
C PHE A 26 -16.32 24.93 36.71
N THR A 27 -16.23 25.95 37.56
CA THR A 27 -15.91 27.33 37.17
C THR A 27 -14.51 27.44 36.60
N GLU A 28 -13.53 26.83 37.28
CA GLU A 28 -12.14 26.85 36.86
C GLU A 28 -11.91 26.03 35.58
N LEU A 29 -12.53 24.87 35.47
CA LEU A 29 -12.52 24.04 34.26
C LEU A 29 -13.10 24.81 33.07
N LYS A 30 -14.23 25.48 33.26
CA LYS A 30 -14.86 26.32 32.24
C LYS A 30 -13.98 27.52 31.86
N ARG A 31 -13.25 28.09 32.81
CA ARG A 31 -12.28 29.18 32.57
C ARG A 31 -11.13 28.70 31.70
N LEU A 32 -10.53 27.55 32.03
CA LEU A 32 -9.44 26.94 31.22
C LEU A 32 -9.90 26.67 29.79
N ILE A 33 -11.08 26.08 29.61
CA ILE A 33 -11.62 25.81 28.26
C ILE A 33 -11.75 27.10 27.45
N LYS A 34 -12.21 28.19 28.06
CA LYS A 34 -12.41 29.48 27.38
C LYS A 34 -11.12 30.25 27.09
N GLN A 35 -9.98 29.86 27.68
CA GLN A 35 -8.69 30.49 27.39
C GLN A 35 -8.18 30.12 25.99
N ASP A 36 -8.65 29.00 25.44
CA ASP A 36 -8.30 28.52 24.11
C ASP A 36 -9.56 28.41 23.25
N LEU A 37 -9.62 29.22 22.18
CA LEU A 37 -10.80 29.27 21.33
C LEU A 37 -10.99 27.94 20.57
N GLY A 38 -9.91 27.26 20.15
CA GLY A 38 -9.98 25.98 19.45
C GLY A 38 -10.65 24.91 20.31
N ILE A 39 -10.18 24.74 21.54
CA ILE A 39 -10.76 23.82 22.52
C ILE A 39 -12.23 24.18 22.79
N TYR A 40 -12.52 25.46 23.03
CA TYR A 40 -13.87 25.90 23.36
C TYR A 40 -14.87 25.58 22.25
N PHE A 41 -14.54 25.89 21.00
CA PHE A 41 -15.40 25.62 19.86
C PHE A 41 -15.59 24.11 19.66
N THR A 42 -14.52 23.33 19.72
CA THR A 42 -14.58 21.89 19.52
C THR A 42 -15.43 21.20 20.58
N LEU A 43 -15.29 21.57 21.84
CA LEU A 43 -16.13 21.03 22.91
C LEU A 43 -17.60 21.40 22.76
N LYS A 44 -17.89 22.65 22.38
CA LYS A 44 -19.25 23.13 22.13
C LYS A 44 -19.90 22.47 20.92
N TYR A 45 -19.11 22.06 19.94
CA TYR A 45 -19.59 21.57 18.65
C TYR A 45 -19.59 20.05 18.54
N TYR A 46 -18.42 19.42 18.62
CA TYR A 46 -18.24 17.99 18.46
C TYR A 46 -18.72 17.22 19.70
N TYR A 47 -18.46 17.78 20.89
CA TYR A 47 -18.77 17.17 22.19
C TYR A 47 -19.92 17.89 22.93
N SER A 48 -20.88 18.47 22.20
CA SER A 48 -21.92 19.32 22.77
C SER A 48 -22.74 18.67 23.91
N SER A 49 -23.10 17.39 23.76
CA SER A 49 -23.81 16.62 24.80
C SER A 49 -22.97 16.46 26.07
N LEU A 50 -21.67 16.20 25.91
CA LEU A 50 -20.73 16.10 27.02
C LEU A 50 -20.55 17.45 27.71
N TYR A 51 -20.41 18.52 26.93
CA TYR A 51 -20.31 19.89 27.45
C TYR A 51 -21.55 20.29 28.27
N LYS A 52 -22.76 19.99 27.77
CA LYS A 52 -24.02 20.23 28.49
C LYS A 52 -24.10 19.39 29.77
N ALA A 53 -23.78 18.09 29.69
CA ALA A 53 -23.73 17.21 30.85
C ALA A 53 -22.79 17.75 31.95
N CYS A 54 -21.62 18.28 31.57
CA CYS A 54 -20.66 18.85 32.50
C CYS A 54 -21.11 20.20 33.07
N PHE A 55 -21.44 21.20 32.25
CA PHE A 55 -21.62 22.57 32.73
C PHE A 55 -23.07 22.99 33.00
N THR A 56 -24.04 22.28 32.42
CA THR A 56 -25.48 22.53 32.66
C THR A 56 -26.01 21.58 33.72
N HIS A 57 -25.76 20.27 33.55
CA HIS A 57 -26.25 19.25 34.48
C HIS A 57 -25.28 18.92 35.62
N LYS A 58 -24.09 19.55 35.64
CA LYS A 58 -23.05 19.35 36.67
C LYS A 58 -22.72 17.88 36.95
N LYS A 59 -22.78 17.03 35.92
CA LYS A 59 -22.44 15.60 36.03
C LYS A 59 -20.93 15.42 36.18
N GLU A 60 -20.50 14.85 37.29
CA GLU A 60 -19.08 14.57 37.56
C GLU A 60 -18.44 13.62 36.53
N ALA A 61 -19.17 12.61 36.04
CA ALA A 61 -18.66 11.73 34.98
C ALA A 61 -18.32 12.52 33.70
N ALA A 62 -19.17 13.47 33.32
CA ALA A 62 -18.93 14.31 32.14
C ALA A 62 -17.77 15.29 32.36
N LYS A 63 -17.64 15.83 33.58
CA LYS A 63 -16.49 16.66 33.99
C LYS A 63 -15.17 15.90 33.81
N ARG A 64 -15.10 14.66 34.30
CA ARG A 64 -13.92 13.79 34.14
C ARG A 64 -13.57 13.55 32.68
N SER A 65 -14.55 13.26 31.82
CA SER A 65 -14.31 13.09 30.39
C SER A 65 -13.77 14.36 29.73
N ILE A 66 -14.26 15.54 30.11
CA ILE A 66 -13.72 16.83 29.61
C ILE A 66 -12.30 17.06 30.13
N GLU A 67 -12.02 16.78 31.40
CA GLU A 67 -10.66 16.86 31.95
C GLU A 67 -9.69 15.95 31.18
N ASN A 68 -10.10 14.73 30.83
CA ASN A 68 -9.30 13.81 30.03
C ASN A 68 -9.05 14.35 28.61
N LEU A 69 -10.05 14.99 28.00
CA LEU A 69 -9.87 15.66 26.71
C LEU A 69 -8.88 16.83 26.81
N LEU A 70 -8.92 17.61 27.89
CA LEU A 70 -7.97 18.71 28.10
C LEU A 70 -6.56 18.18 28.37
N ILE A 71 -6.41 17.08 29.09
CA ILE A 71 -5.11 16.41 29.24
C ILE A 71 -4.53 16.09 27.86
N ARG A 72 -5.32 15.49 26.96
CA ARG A 72 -4.90 15.26 25.57
C ARG A 72 -4.40 16.54 24.91
N CYS A 73 -5.10 17.66 25.09
CA CYS A 73 -4.73 18.96 24.53
C CYS A 73 -3.45 19.56 25.12
N GLY A 74 -2.95 19.06 26.26
CA GLY A 74 -1.69 19.50 26.87
C GLY A 74 -0.51 18.56 26.63
N THR A 75 -0.77 17.38 26.08
CA THR A 75 0.23 16.32 25.97
C THR A 75 0.35 15.74 24.57
N ARG A 76 -0.37 16.31 23.59
CA ARG A 76 -0.30 15.92 22.19
C ARG A 76 -0.26 17.13 21.28
N ALA A 77 0.55 17.01 20.25
CA ALA A 77 0.62 17.96 19.15
C ALA A 77 -0.01 17.42 17.86
N THR A 78 -0.46 16.15 17.83
CA THR A 78 -1.15 15.57 16.66
C THR A 78 -2.42 16.33 16.36
N TRP A 79 -2.57 16.70 15.09
CA TRP A 79 -3.68 17.52 14.65
C TRP A 79 -5.03 16.85 14.95
N LEU A 80 -5.94 17.57 15.61
CA LEU A 80 -7.32 17.13 15.80
C LEU A 80 -8.23 18.34 16.04
N GLN A 81 -9.05 18.73 15.06
CA GLN A 81 -10.22 19.61 15.23
C GLN A 81 -10.06 20.70 16.32
N GLY A 82 -9.19 21.70 16.13
CA GLY A 82 -8.97 22.77 17.11
C GLY A 82 -8.39 22.38 18.49
N LEU A 83 -8.04 21.11 18.73
CA LEU A 83 -7.41 20.59 19.96
C LEU A 83 -5.88 20.45 19.83
N SER A 84 -5.31 21.14 18.86
CA SER A 84 -3.87 21.20 18.58
C SER A 84 -3.57 22.40 17.68
N VAL A 85 -2.41 23.02 17.84
CA VAL A 85 -1.97 24.16 17.03
C VAL A 85 -0.97 23.69 15.96
N ASN A 86 -1.20 24.08 14.70
CA ASN A 86 -0.28 23.79 13.59
C ASN A 86 0.52 25.02 13.14
N TYR A 87 1.73 24.77 12.66
CA TYR A 87 2.52 25.77 11.94
C TYR A 87 1.95 26.11 10.56
N ASP A 88 1.84 27.40 10.27
CA ASP A 88 1.54 27.99 8.97
C ASP A 88 2.37 29.26 8.77
N LYS A 89 3.29 29.22 7.81
CA LYS A 89 4.23 30.32 7.52
C LYS A 89 3.52 31.61 7.06
N ASN A 90 2.32 31.50 6.52
CA ASN A 90 1.57 32.64 5.95
C ASN A 90 0.78 33.39 7.01
N VAL A 91 0.70 32.85 8.22
CA VAL A 91 -0.10 33.40 9.31
C VAL A 91 0.77 34.37 10.13
N LYS A 92 0.20 35.46 10.66
CA LYS A 92 0.95 36.40 11.51
C LYS A 92 0.75 36.13 13.01
N LYS A 93 -0.40 35.61 13.40
CA LYS A 93 -0.83 35.32 14.77
C LYS A 93 -1.72 34.07 14.79
N THR A 94 -1.81 33.37 15.92
CA THR A 94 -2.72 32.21 16.05
C THR A 94 -4.15 32.57 15.62
N GLN A 95 -4.72 31.78 14.72
CA GLN A 95 -6.06 31.98 14.17
C GLN A 95 -6.82 30.65 14.04
N LEU A 96 -8.14 30.72 14.25
CA LEU A 96 -9.05 29.63 13.92
C LEU A 96 -9.54 29.76 12.49
N ILE A 97 -9.57 28.63 11.80
CA ILE A 97 -10.02 28.49 10.42
C ILE A 97 -11.15 27.48 10.41
N PHE A 98 -12.27 27.85 9.82
CA PHE A 98 -13.45 27.00 9.69
C PHE A 98 -13.57 26.55 8.23
N ILE A 99 -13.52 25.24 8.02
CA ILE A 99 -13.48 24.61 6.69
C ILE A 99 -14.76 23.81 6.50
N LEU A 100 -15.31 23.78 5.28
CA LEU A 100 -16.42 22.89 4.96
C LEU A 100 -15.98 21.42 5.04
N ASN A 101 -16.75 20.58 5.72
CA ASN A 101 -16.50 19.14 5.75
C ASN A 101 -16.69 18.55 4.33
N PRO A 102 -15.77 17.73 3.79
CA PRO A 102 -15.92 17.09 2.48
C PRO A 102 -17.24 16.32 2.30
N ALA A 103 -17.76 15.67 3.35
CA ALA A 103 -19.06 15.02 3.29
C ALA A 103 -20.21 16.03 3.11
N CYS A 104 -20.10 17.21 3.75
CA CYS A 104 -21.05 18.32 3.58
C CYS A 104 -20.97 18.89 2.17
N ASN A 105 -19.76 19.10 1.67
CA ASN A 105 -19.47 19.52 0.31
C ASN A 105 -20.18 18.58 -0.71
N LYS A 106 -19.93 17.27 -0.63
CA LYS A 106 -20.53 16.25 -1.50
C LYS A 106 -22.06 16.28 -1.50
N VAL A 107 -22.70 16.50 -0.35
CA VAL A 107 -24.17 16.61 -0.26
C VAL A 107 -24.68 17.89 -0.91
N LEU A 108 -24.02 19.04 -0.68
CA LEU A 108 -24.41 20.31 -1.28
C LEU A 108 -24.34 20.26 -2.81
N SER A 109 -23.27 19.70 -3.38
CA SER A 109 -23.13 19.55 -4.84
C SER A 109 -24.26 18.71 -5.43
N LYS A 110 -24.58 17.56 -4.81
CA LYS A 110 -25.67 16.69 -5.25
C LYS A 110 -27.02 17.42 -5.23
N MET A 111 -27.33 18.14 -4.13
CA MET A 111 -28.57 18.89 -4.01
C MET A 111 -28.69 20.00 -5.06
N LEU A 112 -27.60 20.74 -5.29
CA LEU A 112 -27.58 21.82 -6.28
C LEU A 112 -27.85 21.29 -7.69
N VAL A 113 -27.21 20.19 -8.11
CA VAL A 113 -27.45 19.58 -9.43
C VAL A 113 -28.89 19.10 -9.61
N LEU A 114 -29.49 18.51 -8.57
CA LEU A 114 -30.88 18.03 -8.64
C LEU A 114 -31.91 19.17 -8.73
N MET A 115 -31.53 20.41 -8.38
CA MET A 115 -32.41 21.59 -8.45
C MET A 115 -32.26 22.37 -9.77
N GLU A 116 -31.34 21.96 -10.64
CA GLU A 116 -31.08 22.68 -11.87
C GLU A 116 -32.08 22.35 -12.97
N PRO A 117 -32.37 23.32 -13.86
CA PRO A 117 -33.17 23.03 -15.04
C PRO A 117 -32.52 21.94 -15.89
N GLU A 118 -33.35 21.13 -16.55
CA GLU A 118 -32.87 20.01 -17.36
C GLU A 118 -31.88 20.42 -18.46
N ASN A 119 -31.94 21.68 -18.92
CA ASN A 119 -31.04 22.25 -19.91
C ASN A 119 -29.73 22.85 -19.34
N SER A 120 -29.38 22.55 -18.09
CA SER A 120 -28.17 23.07 -17.45
C SER A 120 -26.89 22.52 -18.10
N ASN A 121 -25.83 23.33 -18.06
CA ASN A 121 -24.52 23.02 -18.63
C ASN A 121 -23.55 22.36 -17.64
N ILE A 122 -24.01 22.03 -16.45
CA ILE A 122 -23.19 21.39 -15.41
C ILE A 122 -22.60 20.11 -15.94
N LYS A 123 -21.28 19.98 -15.81
CA LYS A 123 -20.54 18.81 -16.27
C LYS A 123 -20.65 17.67 -15.27
N ILE A 124 -20.73 16.47 -15.82
CA ILE A 124 -20.83 15.19 -15.13
C ILE A 124 -19.74 14.28 -15.72
N SER A 125 -19.05 13.58 -14.84
CA SER A 125 -18.05 12.56 -15.15
C SER A 125 -18.50 11.18 -14.62
N LEU A 126 -17.96 10.12 -15.21
CA LEU A 126 -18.18 8.75 -14.73
C LEU A 126 -17.18 8.40 -13.63
N ASN A 127 -17.62 7.67 -12.61
CA ASN A 127 -16.71 6.94 -11.75
C ASN A 127 -16.14 5.74 -12.51
N THR A 128 -14.89 5.84 -12.97
CA THR A 128 -14.24 4.80 -13.79
C THR A 128 -13.80 3.57 -12.99
N LEU A 129 -14.08 3.55 -11.68
CA LEU A 129 -13.89 2.39 -10.79
C LEU A 129 -14.97 1.30 -10.99
N TYR A 130 -15.12 0.82 -12.23
CA TYR A 130 -15.99 -0.30 -12.59
C TYR A 130 -15.25 -1.33 -13.45
N GLN A 131 -15.88 -2.50 -13.57
CA GLN A 131 -15.52 -3.52 -14.56
C GLN A 131 -16.68 -3.72 -15.53
N LYS A 132 -16.37 -3.97 -16.80
CA LYS A 132 -17.37 -4.33 -17.82
C LYS A 132 -17.19 -5.79 -18.21
N GLU A 133 -18.22 -6.60 -18.03
CA GLU A 133 -18.25 -8.01 -18.43
C GLU A 133 -19.38 -8.22 -19.44
N GLY A 134 -19.02 -8.52 -20.70
CA GLY A 134 -19.99 -8.52 -21.80
C GLY A 134 -20.67 -7.15 -21.93
N SER A 135 -21.99 -7.13 -21.82
CA SER A 135 -22.80 -5.91 -21.83
C SER A 135 -23.09 -5.34 -20.43
N ILE A 136 -22.52 -5.88 -19.35
CA ILE A 136 -22.86 -5.45 -17.98
C ILE A 136 -21.72 -4.63 -17.38
N PHE A 137 -22.06 -3.44 -16.91
CA PHE A 137 -21.20 -2.62 -16.06
C PHE A 137 -21.43 -2.99 -14.59
N THR A 138 -20.35 -3.24 -13.85
CA THR A 138 -20.41 -3.60 -12.43
C THR A 138 -19.56 -2.66 -11.58
N TRP A 139 -20.19 -2.02 -10.59
CA TRP A 139 -19.52 -1.26 -9.52
C TRP A 139 -19.63 -1.98 -8.18
N LEU A 140 -18.59 -1.81 -7.37
CA LEU A 140 -18.57 -2.21 -5.97
C LEU A 140 -18.77 -0.97 -5.09
N ASN A 141 -19.92 -0.86 -4.43
CA ASN A 141 -20.21 0.24 -3.52
C ASN A 141 -20.11 -0.21 -2.06
N THR A 142 -19.31 0.47 -1.25
CA THR A 142 -19.19 0.19 0.18
C THR A 142 -20.14 1.07 0.97
N LEU A 143 -20.99 0.46 1.79
CA LEU A 143 -21.97 1.13 2.62
C LEU A 143 -21.35 1.56 3.96
N PRO A 144 -21.89 2.58 4.65
CA PRO A 144 -21.33 3.06 5.92
C PRO A 144 -21.28 2.03 7.05
N ASP A 145 -22.03 0.92 6.96
CA ASP A 145 -22.00 -0.19 7.92
C ASP A 145 -20.96 -1.27 7.55
N GLY A 146 -20.10 -1.01 6.56
CA GLY A 146 -19.08 -1.94 6.07
C GLY A 146 -19.60 -2.98 5.07
N LYS A 147 -20.91 -3.07 4.85
CA LYS A 147 -21.46 -3.98 3.84
C LYS A 147 -21.12 -3.50 2.43
N VAL A 148 -21.11 -4.45 1.51
CA VAL A 148 -20.78 -4.21 0.12
C VAL A 148 -22.01 -4.48 -0.75
N GLU A 149 -22.28 -3.56 -1.67
CA GLU A 149 -23.38 -3.62 -2.63
C GLU A 149 -22.79 -3.68 -4.05
N TYR A 150 -23.18 -4.71 -4.80
CA TYR A 150 -22.84 -4.84 -6.22
C TYR A 150 -23.93 -4.18 -7.06
N ILE A 151 -23.53 -3.25 -7.92
CA ILE A 151 -24.45 -2.53 -8.81
C ILE A 151 -24.16 -2.98 -10.24
N HIS A 152 -25.15 -3.61 -10.85
CA HIS A 152 -25.09 -4.11 -12.22
C HIS A 152 -25.98 -3.27 -13.14
N ILE A 153 -25.41 -2.73 -14.22
CA ILE A 153 -26.16 -1.95 -15.21
C ILE A 153 -25.86 -2.51 -16.60
N ASP A 154 -26.91 -2.97 -17.28
CA ASP A 154 -26.81 -3.44 -18.67
C ASP A 154 -26.61 -2.23 -19.62
N GLU A 155 -25.61 -2.31 -20.47
CA GLU A 155 -25.25 -1.39 -21.55
C GLU A 155 -26.43 -1.08 -22.50
N ASN A 156 -27.36 -2.02 -22.64
CA ASN A 156 -28.55 -1.84 -23.48
C ASN A 156 -29.70 -1.12 -22.79
N SER A 157 -29.65 -0.98 -21.46
CA SER A 157 -30.59 -0.14 -20.72
C SER A 157 -30.35 1.35 -21.00
N TYR A 158 -31.32 2.21 -20.72
CA TYR A 158 -31.15 3.66 -20.86
C TYR A 158 -30.03 4.20 -19.94
N LEU A 159 -29.86 3.64 -18.73
CA LEU A 159 -28.72 3.95 -17.85
C LEU A 159 -27.40 3.48 -18.46
N GLY A 160 -27.39 2.30 -19.08
CA GLY A 160 -26.24 1.78 -19.81
C GLY A 160 -25.81 2.67 -20.97
N LYS A 161 -26.77 3.23 -21.73
CA LYS A 161 -26.47 4.22 -22.78
C LYS A 161 -25.87 5.51 -22.23
N ILE A 162 -26.34 5.97 -21.05
CA ILE A 162 -25.74 7.11 -20.35
C ILE A 162 -24.31 6.80 -19.90
N ILE A 163 -24.08 5.64 -19.29
CA ILE A 163 -22.74 5.21 -18.85
C ILE A 163 -21.79 5.13 -20.05
N ASN A 164 -22.24 4.54 -21.15
CA ASN A 164 -21.49 4.48 -22.40
C ASN A 164 -21.11 5.88 -22.92
N LEU A 165 -22.03 6.84 -22.84
CA LEU A 165 -21.77 8.23 -23.21
C LEU A 165 -20.66 8.81 -22.32
N LEU A 166 -20.82 8.71 -20.99
CA LEU A 166 -19.89 9.24 -19.99
C LEU A 166 -18.53 8.54 -19.98
N SER A 167 -18.45 7.29 -20.43
CA SER A 167 -17.20 6.52 -20.51
C SER A 167 -16.22 7.07 -21.56
N LYS A 168 -16.71 7.89 -22.50
CA LYS A 168 -15.89 8.48 -23.57
C LYS A 168 -15.38 9.87 -23.18
N HIS A 169 -16.29 10.72 -22.72
CA HIS A 169 -16.00 12.10 -22.33
C HIS A 169 -17.00 12.54 -21.25
N ASN A 170 -16.61 13.53 -20.46
CA ASN A 170 -17.54 14.22 -19.59
C ASN A 170 -18.68 14.82 -20.41
N THR A 171 -19.87 14.86 -19.82
CA THR A 171 -21.06 15.36 -20.48
C THR A 171 -21.77 16.38 -19.62
N ASN A 172 -22.58 17.24 -20.23
CA ASN A 172 -23.41 18.17 -19.48
C ASN A 172 -24.79 17.57 -19.19
N LEU A 173 -25.45 18.08 -18.14
CA LEU A 173 -26.76 17.61 -17.70
C LEU A 173 -27.81 17.65 -18.82
N ASN A 174 -27.78 18.67 -19.69
CA ASN A 174 -28.63 18.75 -20.88
C ASN A 174 -28.49 17.50 -21.78
N LYS A 175 -27.25 17.09 -22.09
CA LYS A 175 -27.01 15.93 -22.94
C LYS A 175 -27.37 14.62 -22.24
N PHE A 176 -27.14 14.52 -20.93
CA PHE A 176 -27.65 13.41 -20.10
C PHE A 176 -29.18 13.27 -20.24
N ASN A 177 -29.92 14.37 -20.08
CA ASN A 177 -31.38 14.37 -20.18
C ASN A 177 -31.87 14.05 -21.60
N SER A 178 -31.17 14.53 -22.63
CA SER A 178 -31.52 14.23 -24.04
C SER A 178 -31.48 12.74 -24.37
N VAL A 179 -30.65 11.94 -23.68
CA VAL A 179 -30.65 10.47 -23.84
C VAL A 179 -31.95 9.91 -23.25
N LEU A 180 -32.33 10.34 -22.06
CA LEU A 180 -33.57 9.91 -21.39
C LEU A 180 -34.83 10.34 -22.16
N ASP A 181 -34.80 11.48 -22.85
CA ASP A 181 -35.89 11.95 -23.71
C ASP A 181 -36.19 10.98 -24.87
N ARG A 182 -35.17 10.35 -25.45
CA ARG A 182 -35.35 9.34 -26.52
C ARG A 182 -36.16 8.13 -26.05
N TYR A 183 -36.16 7.88 -24.74
CA TYR A 183 -36.92 6.81 -24.09
C TYR A 183 -38.23 7.31 -23.45
N LYS A 184 -38.64 8.55 -23.74
CA LYS A 184 -39.86 9.18 -23.21
C LYS A 184 -39.94 9.15 -21.67
N ILE A 185 -38.80 9.29 -21.00
CA ILE A 185 -38.71 9.33 -19.53
C ILE A 185 -39.20 10.70 -19.03
N SER A 186 -40.15 10.70 -18.09
CA SER A 186 -40.67 11.94 -17.49
C SER A 186 -39.61 12.67 -16.66
N SER A 187 -39.73 13.99 -16.55
CA SER A 187 -38.84 14.84 -15.75
C SER A 187 -38.60 14.33 -14.33
N GLU A 188 -39.67 13.92 -13.64
CA GLU A 188 -39.57 13.33 -12.29
C GLU A 188 -38.68 12.08 -12.26
N LYS A 189 -38.86 11.18 -13.24
CA LYS A 189 -38.03 9.97 -13.35
C LYS A 189 -36.59 10.29 -13.72
N LYS A 190 -36.33 11.35 -14.50
CA LYS A 190 -34.95 11.81 -14.78
C LYS A 190 -34.24 12.24 -13.50
N VAL A 191 -34.93 12.99 -12.62
CA VAL A 191 -34.40 13.41 -11.31
C VAL A 191 -34.12 12.19 -10.42
N ILE A 192 -35.02 11.22 -10.38
CA ILE A 192 -34.81 9.96 -9.63
C ILE A 192 -33.58 9.21 -10.16
N CYS A 193 -33.44 9.09 -11.48
CA CYS A 193 -32.27 8.45 -12.10
C CYS A 193 -30.97 9.17 -11.73
N LEU A 194 -30.96 10.49 -11.84
CA LEU A 194 -29.79 11.33 -11.51
C LEU A 194 -29.43 11.21 -10.03
N SER A 195 -30.42 11.25 -9.12
CA SER A 195 -30.22 11.06 -7.68
C SER A 195 -29.60 9.71 -7.38
N TYR A 196 -30.14 8.63 -7.98
CA TYR A 196 -29.62 7.27 -7.80
C TYR A 196 -28.15 7.16 -8.21
N LEU A 197 -27.79 7.64 -9.41
CA LEU A 197 -26.41 7.57 -9.91
C LEU A 197 -25.44 8.39 -9.04
N LEU A 198 -25.87 9.54 -8.54
CA LEU A 198 -25.09 10.38 -7.62
C LEU A 198 -24.94 9.72 -6.25
N GLU A 199 -26.01 9.20 -5.66
CA GLU A 199 -26.03 8.53 -4.36
C GLU A 199 -25.10 7.32 -4.33
N LYS A 200 -25.12 6.52 -5.40
CA LYS A 200 -24.27 5.33 -5.57
C LYS A 200 -22.85 5.63 -6.04
N ASN A 201 -22.47 6.92 -6.15
CA ASN A 201 -21.15 7.37 -6.62
C ASN A 201 -20.77 6.77 -8.00
N ILE A 202 -21.76 6.57 -8.88
CA ILE A 202 -21.53 6.09 -10.26
C ILE A 202 -21.12 7.26 -11.15
N ILE A 203 -21.65 8.45 -10.86
CA ILE A 203 -21.30 9.69 -11.56
C ILE A 203 -20.92 10.77 -10.55
N PHE A 204 -20.13 11.74 -11.01
CA PHE A 204 -19.72 12.90 -10.23
C PHE A 204 -19.97 14.18 -11.00
N THR A 205 -20.41 15.22 -10.30
CA THR A 205 -20.63 16.57 -10.84
C THR A 205 -19.34 17.36 -10.75
N GLU A 206 -19.15 18.39 -11.58
CA GLU A 206 -17.91 19.19 -11.58
C GLU A 206 -17.51 19.80 -10.24
N ASP A 207 -18.46 19.95 -9.30
CA ASP A 207 -18.18 20.42 -7.95
C ASP A 207 -17.83 19.31 -6.94
N ASN A 208 -17.93 18.03 -7.31
CA ASN A 208 -17.49 16.91 -6.45
C ASN A 208 -15.96 16.79 -6.46
N ILE A 209 -15.31 17.82 -5.94
CA ILE A 209 -13.86 17.95 -5.76
C ILE A 209 -13.55 18.20 -4.28
N LEU A 210 -12.33 17.88 -3.86
CA LEU A 210 -11.85 18.32 -2.54
C LEU A 210 -11.73 19.85 -2.50
N SER A 211 -12.77 20.49 -1.96
CA SER A 211 -12.88 21.92 -1.76
C SER A 211 -13.33 22.20 -0.33
N ASP A 212 -12.70 23.18 0.31
CA ASP A 212 -13.05 23.70 1.62
C ASP A 212 -14.07 24.86 1.56
N ASN A 213 -14.40 25.32 0.34
CA ASN A 213 -15.18 26.53 0.10
C ASN A 213 -16.56 26.24 -0.53
N ILE A 214 -17.61 26.85 0.04
CA ILE A 214 -18.98 26.82 -0.49
C ILE A 214 -19.07 27.57 -1.83
N PHE A 215 -18.30 28.64 -2.02
CA PHE A 215 -18.38 29.50 -3.22
C PHE A 215 -18.12 28.75 -4.52
N ASN A 216 -17.23 27.75 -4.51
CA ASN A 216 -16.93 26.93 -5.69
C ASN A 216 -18.19 26.22 -6.23
N HIS A 217 -19.15 25.92 -5.35
CA HIS A 217 -20.44 25.32 -5.72
C HIS A 217 -21.45 26.33 -6.26
N LEU A 218 -21.27 27.62 -6.03
CA LEU A 218 -22.32 28.62 -6.31
C LEU A 218 -22.14 29.28 -7.68
N SER A 219 -20.93 29.32 -8.23
CA SER A 219 -20.64 29.96 -9.51
C SER A 219 -21.36 29.30 -10.71
N HIS A 220 -21.56 27.99 -10.67
CA HIS A 220 -21.98 27.20 -11.83
C HIS A 220 -23.50 27.04 -12.02
N TYR A 221 -24.29 27.40 -11.01
CA TYR A 221 -25.71 27.10 -10.92
C TYR A 221 -26.58 28.31 -11.27
N LYS A 222 -27.74 28.10 -11.89
CA LYS A 222 -28.71 29.17 -12.12
C LYS A 222 -29.22 29.72 -10.78
N ASN A 223 -29.70 30.96 -10.79
CA ASN A 223 -30.11 31.63 -9.56
C ASN A 223 -31.36 30.94 -8.98
N SER A 224 -31.17 30.22 -7.87
CA SER A 224 -32.23 29.54 -7.11
C SER A 224 -32.28 30.08 -5.69
N LYS A 225 -33.45 29.99 -5.03
CA LYS A 225 -33.61 30.35 -3.61
C LYS A 225 -32.61 29.62 -2.70
N PHE A 226 -32.24 28.39 -3.08
CA PHE A 226 -31.25 27.58 -2.39
C PHE A 226 -29.82 28.12 -2.59
N LYS A 227 -29.44 28.53 -3.81
CA LYS A 227 -28.17 29.21 -4.08
C LYS A 227 -28.04 30.51 -3.27
N SER A 228 -29.09 31.34 -3.21
CA SER A 228 -29.08 32.55 -2.36
C SER A 228 -28.91 32.21 -0.87
N TYR A 229 -29.55 31.13 -0.40
CA TYR A 229 -29.40 30.66 0.98
C TYR A 229 -27.96 30.22 1.30
N LEU A 230 -27.31 29.50 0.38
CA LEU A 230 -25.91 29.10 0.53
C LEU A 230 -24.94 30.29 0.47
N TYR A 231 -25.21 31.32 -0.33
CA TYR A 231 -24.42 32.57 -0.31
C TYR A 231 -24.47 33.27 1.05
N VAL A 232 -25.64 33.27 1.71
CA VAL A 232 -25.77 33.84 3.05
C VAL A 232 -24.92 33.05 4.04
N ILE A 233 -24.92 31.72 3.96
CA ILE A 233 -24.07 30.86 4.81
C ILE A 233 -22.59 31.13 4.54
N ASP A 234 -22.17 31.22 3.29
CA ASP A 234 -20.78 31.53 2.90
C ASP A 234 -20.32 32.89 3.44
N ARG A 235 -21.16 33.92 3.30
CA ARG A 235 -20.89 35.24 3.87
C ARG A 235 -20.75 35.18 5.39
N GLU A 236 -21.67 34.50 6.07
CA GLU A 236 -21.61 34.33 7.52
C GLU A 236 -20.37 33.53 7.98
N LEU A 237 -19.88 32.58 7.17
CA LEU A 237 -18.61 31.86 7.43
C LEU A 237 -17.39 32.77 7.25
N LYS A 238 -17.38 33.63 6.22
CA LYS A 238 -16.29 34.61 6.00
C LYS A 238 -16.25 35.67 7.10
N GLU A 239 -17.42 36.15 7.52
CA GLU A 239 -17.57 37.03 8.68
C GLU A 239 -17.02 36.35 9.94
N LEU A 240 -17.35 35.09 10.17
CA LEU A 240 -16.86 34.30 11.31
C LEU A 240 -15.32 34.17 11.32
N GLY A 241 -14.70 34.04 10.15
CA GLY A 241 -13.23 34.04 10.01
C GLY A 241 -12.58 35.38 10.36
N SER A 242 -13.32 36.48 10.26
CA SER A 242 -12.85 37.84 10.59
C SER A 242 -13.19 38.23 12.04
N ASN A 243 -14.34 37.79 12.55
CA ASN A 243 -14.82 38.02 13.90
C ASN A 243 -15.32 36.71 14.51
N ILE A 244 -14.46 36.08 15.33
CA ILE A 244 -14.72 34.73 15.85
C ILE A 244 -15.81 34.79 16.94
N ASP A 245 -17.03 34.36 16.59
CA ASP A 245 -18.18 34.28 17.50
C ASP A 245 -18.80 32.87 17.52
N ILE A 246 -18.88 32.26 18.71
CA ILE A 246 -19.39 30.89 18.86
C ILE A 246 -20.89 30.75 18.52
N ASN A 247 -21.71 31.76 18.80
CA ASN A 247 -23.14 31.72 18.51
C ASN A 247 -23.38 31.85 17.01
N GLN A 248 -22.63 32.71 16.33
CA GLN A 248 -22.62 32.78 14.87
C GLN A 248 -22.18 31.44 14.26
N PHE A 249 -21.10 30.85 14.76
CA PHE A 249 -20.64 29.53 14.30
C PHE A 249 -21.70 28.43 14.47
N LEU A 250 -22.34 28.36 15.64
CA LEU A 250 -23.40 27.38 15.90
C LEU A 250 -24.64 27.63 15.04
N LYS A 251 -25.01 28.90 14.81
CA LYS A 251 -26.12 29.27 13.91
C LYS A 251 -25.86 28.84 12.47
N VAL A 252 -24.66 29.12 11.95
CA VAL A 252 -24.23 28.71 10.61
C VAL A 252 -24.20 27.19 10.49
N THR A 253 -23.66 26.52 11.50
CA THR A 253 -23.66 25.05 11.60
C THR A 253 -25.07 24.47 11.55
N GLU A 254 -26.02 25.04 12.28
CA GLU A 254 -27.41 24.59 12.28
C GLU A 254 -28.08 24.78 10.91
N LYS A 255 -27.81 25.92 10.23
CA LYS A 255 -28.27 26.15 8.86
C LYS A 255 -27.75 25.06 7.92
N LEU A 256 -26.46 24.73 7.99
CA LEU A 256 -25.84 23.67 7.20
C LEU A 256 -26.41 22.28 7.54
N ARG A 257 -26.62 21.97 8.83
CA ARG A 257 -27.22 20.69 9.27
C ARG A 257 -28.64 20.50 8.76
N LYS A 258 -29.46 21.55 8.80
CA LYS A 258 -30.85 21.51 8.31
C LYS A 258 -30.92 21.12 6.83
N VAL A 259 -29.94 21.57 6.04
CA VAL A 259 -29.87 21.28 4.61
C VAL A 259 -29.23 19.93 4.33
N THR A 260 -28.04 19.68 4.88
CA THR A 260 -27.20 18.54 4.48
C THR A 260 -27.43 17.28 5.31
N LYS A 261 -28.07 17.40 6.48
CA LYS A 261 -28.19 16.35 7.49
C LYS A 261 -26.84 15.80 8.02
N VAL A 262 -25.70 16.35 7.57
CA VAL A 262 -24.38 15.96 8.05
C VAL A 262 -24.22 16.40 9.50
N LYS A 263 -23.86 15.48 10.40
CA LYS A 263 -23.76 15.75 11.84
C LYS A 263 -22.74 16.87 12.15
N TYR A 264 -21.63 16.91 11.43
CA TYR A 264 -20.58 17.92 11.62
C TYR A 264 -20.20 18.56 10.28
N PRO A 265 -20.99 19.54 9.78
CA PRO A 265 -20.77 20.12 8.46
C PRO A 265 -19.50 20.98 8.32
N LEU A 266 -18.85 21.34 9.43
CA LEU A 266 -17.63 22.16 9.44
C LEU A 266 -16.51 21.41 10.15
N VAL A 267 -15.27 21.76 9.80
CA VAL A 267 -14.00 21.29 10.37
C VAL A 267 -13.28 22.50 10.97
N ILE A 268 -12.69 22.33 12.15
CA ILE A 268 -12.00 23.41 12.87
C ILE A 268 -10.49 23.18 12.79
N LYS A 269 -9.75 24.16 12.28
CA LYS A 269 -8.28 24.15 12.24
C LYS A 269 -7.74 25.35 13.00
N GLU A 270 -6.68 25.13 13.76
CA GLU A 270 -5.93 26.20 14.41
C GLU A 270 -4.53 26.28 13.80
N SER A 271 -4.17 27.47 13.32
CA SER A 271 -2.90 27.74 12.63
C SER A 271 -2.17 28.88 13.32
N THR A 272 -0.85 28.81 13.38
CA THR A 272 0.00 29.87 13.95
C THR A 272 1.34 29.96 13.21
N ASN A 273 2.07 31.05 13.36
CA ASN A 273 3.42 31.20 12.82
C ASN A 273 4.44 31.13 13.93
N LEU A 274 5.35 30.19 13.76
CA LEU A 274 6.13 29.62 14.84
C LEU A 274 7.47 29.21 14.24
N ILE A 275 8.49 30.08 14.33
CA ILE A 275 9.81 29.85 13.73
C ILE A 275 10.78 29.36 14.81
N THR A 276 11.25 28.12 14.68
CA THR A 276 12.41 27.61 15.43
C THR A 276 13.58 27.36 14.49
N LYS A 277 14.73 27.95 14.82
CA LYS A 277 16.02 27.66 14.18
C LYS A 277 16.75 26.59 15.00
N GLU A 278 16.31 25.33 14.93
CA GLU A 278 17.03 24.20 15.53
C GLU A 278 17.39 23.16 14.47
N TYR A 279 18.63 22.67 14.51
CA TYR A 279 19.16 21.67 13.59
C TYR A 279 19.27 20.33 14.32
N PHE A 280 18.22 19.50 14.24
CA PHE A 280 18.31 18.10 14.62
C PHE A 280 18.90 17.29 13.47
N ASN A 281 19.94 16.51 13.74
CA ASN A 281 20.56 15.62 12.76
C ASN A 281 20.36 14.16 13.18
N LEU A 282 19.61 13.40 12.37
CA LEU A 282 19.39 11.99 12.60
C LEU A 282 20.65 11.20 12.20
N PRO A 283 21.29 10.43 13.11
CA PRO A 283 22.49 9.66 12.76
C PRO A 283 22.21 8.68 11.61
N ASN A 284 23.11 8.61 10.61
CA ASN A 284 22.94 7.77 9.42
C ASN A 284 22.66 6.29 9.74
N VAL A 285 23.30 5.73 10.77
CA VAL A 285 23.06 4.33 11.20
C VAL A 285 21.63 4.11 11.67
N LEU A 286 21.03 5.10 12.32
CA LEU A 286 19.65 5.05 12.81
C LEU A 286 18.66 5.29 11.66
N PHE A 287 18.99 6.20 10.75
CA PHE A 287 18.22 6.40 9.52
C PHE A 287 18.17 5.12 8.67
N ASN A 288 19.29 4.41 8.50
CA ASN A 288 19.34 3.14 7.80
C ASN A 288 18.50 2.05 8.49
N LEU A 289 18.55 1.97 9.83
CA LEU A 289 17.70 1.07 10.60
C LEU A 289 16.21 1.38 10.33
N PHE A 290 15.77 2.63 10.45
CA PHE A 290 14.37 3.01 10.23
C PHE A 290 13.89 2.78 8.80
N LYS A 291 14.77 2.99 7.81
CA LYS A 291 14.50 2.62 6.43
C LYS A 291 14.28 1.12 6.30
N ASN A 292 15.16 0.30 6.90
CA ASN A 292 15.03 -1.16 6.82
C ASN A 292 13.85 -1.69 7.64
N MET A 293 13.45 -1.02 8.71
CA MET A 293 12.25 -1.34 9.49
C MET A 293 10.95 -1.20 8.71
N THR A 294 10.95 -0.59 7.52
CA THR A 294 9.80 -0.60 6.61
C THR A 294 9.27 -2.03 6.37
N VAL A 295 10.15 -3.04 6.35
CA VAL A 295 9.77 -4.45 6.14
C VAL A 295 8.83 -4.98 7.22
N LEU A 296 8.87 -4.39 8.42
CA LEU A 296 8.03 -4.79 9.55
C LEU A 296 6.59 -4.28 9.40
N SER A 297 6.33 -3.31 8.51
CA SER A 297 5.00 -2.74 8.30
C SER A 297 4.04 -3.74 7.63
N ALA A 298 2.74 -3.60 7.92
CA ALA A 298 1.71 -4.41 7.28
C ALA A 298 1.65 -4.16 5.76
N ASP A 299 1.88 -2.91 5.33
CA ASP A 299 1.87 -2.50 3.93
C ASP A 299 3.02 -3.13 3.15
N TYR A 300 4.22 -3.19 3.75
CA TYR A 300 5.36 -3.84 3.11
C TYR A 300 5.14 -5.35 2.96
N GLN A 301 4.64 -6.00 4.01
CA GLN A 301 4.31 -7.42 3.98
C GLN A 301 3.23 -7.75 2.94
N PHE A 302 2.22 -6.88 2.81
CA PHE A 302 1.22 -6.98 1.75
C PHE A 302 1.86 -6.85 0.37
N GLY A 303 2.63 -5.79 0.12
CA GLY A 303 3.24 -5.53 -1.19
C GLY A 303 4.25 -6.60 -1.62
N ARG A 304 5.02 -7.15 -0.68
CA ARG A 304 5.95 -8.26 -0.93
C ARG A 304 5.22 -9.56 -1.31
N ALA A 305 4.16 -9.91 -0.61
CA ALA A 305 3.31 -11.05 -0.97
C ALA A 305 2.58 -10.81 -2.31
N TYR A 306 2.08 -9.59 -2.53
CA TYR A 306 1.48 -9.16 -3.78
C TYR A 306 2.45 -9.23 -4.96
N LYS A 307 3.73 -8.91 -4.79
CA LYS A 307 4.76 -9.10 -5.83
C LYS A 307 4.90 -10.57 -6.24
N GLN A 308 4.85 -11.50 -5.29
CA GLN A 308 4.92 -12.94 -5.62
C GLN A 308 3.67 -13.39 -6.38
N TYR A 309 2.49 -12.99 -5.92
CA TYR A 309 1.24 -13.20 -6.65
C TYR A 309 1.31 -12.61 -8.06
N PHE A 310 1.73 -11.36 -8.19
CA PHE A 310 1.82 -10.66 -9.48
C PHE A 310 2.79 -11.36 -10.43
N ALA A 311 3.95 -11.80 -9.93
CA ALA A 311 4.92 -12.55 -10.71
C ALA A 311 4.34 -13.89 -11.22
N ASN A 312 3.58 -14.60 -10.37
CA ASN A 312 2.98 -15.89 -10.73
C ASN A 312 1.79 -15.75 -11.69
N GLU A 313 0.96 -14.73 -11.48
CA GLU A 313 -0.27 -14.51 -12.25
C GLU A 313 0.01 -13.80 -13.58
N TYR A 314 0.80 -12.72 -13.52
CA TYR A 314 0.99 -11.80 -14.65
C TYR A 314 2.41 -11.82 -15.21
N GLY A 315 3.39 -12.36 -14.48
CA GLY A 315 4.78 -12.39 -14.93
C GLY A 315 5.54 -11.08 -14.76
N TYR A 316 6.77 -11.07 -15.27
CA TYR A 316 7.61 -9.88 -15.34
C TYR A 316 7.33 -9.10 -16.63
N PHE A 317 7.58 -7.79 -16.62
CA PHE A 317 7.55 -6.94 -17.82
C PHE A 317 6.18 -6.84 -18.51
N ASN A 318 5.10 -7.12 -17.79
CA ASN A 318 3.74 -6.82 -18.22
C ASN A 318 3.18 -5.62 -17.47
N LEU A 319 2.37 -4.83 -18.18
CA LEU A 319 1.58 -3.77 -17.61
C LEU A 319 0.15 -4.24 -17.47
N ILE A 320 -0.28 -4.40 -16.22
CA ILE A 320 -1.65 -4.80 -15.90
C ILE A 320 -2.40 -3.54 -15.45
N PRO A 321 -3.54 -3.20 -16.07
CA PRO A 321 -4.37 -2.10 -15.62
C PRO A 321 -4.67 -2.22 -14.12
N ILE A 322 -4.55 -1.12 -13.38
CA ILE A 322 -4.65 -1.15 -11.91
C ILE A 322 -5.97 -1.75 -11.40
N ARG A 323 -7.05 -1.56 -12.18
CA ARG A 323 -8.39 -2.11 -11.90
C ARG A 323 -8.44 -3.63 -11.96
N GLU A 324 -7.69 -4.22 -12.90
CA GLU A 324 -7.55 -5.67 -13.05
C GLU A 324 -6.57 -6.21 -12.00
N ALA A 325 -5.39 -5.59 -11.92
CA ALA A 325 -4.30 -6.00 -11.03
C ALA A 325 -4.71 -6.03 -9.56
N LEU A 326 -5.58 -5.11 -9.11
CA LEU A 326 -6.10 -5.04 -7.74
C LEU A 326 -7.51 -5.60 -7.58
N ARG A 327 -8.06 -6.27 -8.61
CA ARG A 327 -9.41 -6.88 -8.62
C ARG A 327 -10.49 -5.94 -8.09
N ILE A 328 -10.76 -4.85 -8.79
CA ILE A 328 -11.61 -3.75 -8.32
C ILE A 328 -12.98 -4.16 -7.76
N ASN A 329 -13.61 -5.22 -8.30
CA ASN A 329 -14.90 -5.73 -7.85
C ASN A 329 -14.81 -6.98 -6.95
N GLN A 330 -13.61 -7.51 -6.74
CA GLN A 330 -13.34 -8.66 -5.85
C GLN A 330 -12.08 -8.44 -4.98
N PRO A 331 -11.93 -7.28 -4.30
CA PRO A 331 -10.74 -6.98 -3.52
C PRO A 331 -10.55 -7.91 -2.31
N GLU A 332 -11.64 -8.48 -1.76
CA GLU A 332 -11.61 -9.48 -0.70
C GLU A 332 -10.98 -10.80 -1.16
N VAL A 333 -11.23 -11.21 -2.40
CA VAL A 333 -10.61 -12.41 -2.99
C VAL A 333 -9.10 -12.19 -3.15
N LEU A 334 -8.70 -10.99 -3.61
CA LEU A 334 -7.27 -10.64 -3.68
C LEU A 334 -6.64 -10.73 -2.29
N ASN A 335 -7.26 -10.14 -1.26
CA ASN A 335 -6.71 -10.15 0.09
C ASN A 335 -6.56 -11.56 0.66
N ARG A 336 -7.50 -12.47 0.37
CA ARG A 336 -7.37 -13.89 0.74
C ARG A 336 -6.15 -14.54 0.06
N ILE A 337 -6.00 -14.34 -1.25
CA ILE A 337 -4.84 -14.87 -2.00
C ILE A 337 -3.54 -14.31 -1.43
N ILE A 338 -3.44 -12.99 -1.21
CA ILE A 338 -2.23 -12.36 -0.68
C ILE A 338 -1.89 -12.86 0.72
N ASN A 339 -2.88 -13.13 1.56
CA ASN A 339 -2.66 -13.73 2.88
C ASN A 339 -2.02 -15.13 2.79
N GLU A 340 -2.42 -15.95 1.80
CA GLU A 340 -1.78 -17.26 1.57
C GLU A 340 -0.30 -17.10 1.17
N TYR A 341 0.02 -16.16 0.28
CA TYR A 341 1.42 -15.84 -0.07
C TYR A 341 2.22 -15.36 1.15
N LYS A 342 1.63 -14.50 1.98
CA LYS A 342 2.25 -13.98 3.20
C LYS A 342 2.59 -15.11 4.20
N GLN A 343 1.69 -16.07 4.37
CA GLN A 343 1.90 -17.23 5.26
C GLN A 343 2.98 -18.18 4.74
N ASN A 344 3.25 -18.18 3.43
CA ASN A 344 4.24 -19.05 2.80
C ASN A 344 5.62 -18.38 2.59
N ASP A 345 5.78 -17.09 2.93
CA ASP A 345 7.04 -16.36 2.76
C ASP A 345 8.06 -16.71 3.86
N LYS A 346 8.79 -17.81 3.64
CA LYS A 346 9.82 -18.32 4.57
C LYS A 346 10.90 -17.29 4.94
N ILE A 347 11.27 -16.39 4.02
CA ILE A 347 12.29 -15.37 4.27
C ILE A 347 11.73 -14.35 5.26
N MET A 348 10.52 -13.85 4.99
CA MET A 348 9.87 -12.87 5.86
C MET A 348 9.60 -13.44 7.25
N LEU A 349 9.09 -14.69 7.33
CA LEU A 349 8.86 -15.38 8.60
C LEU A 349 10.14 -15.54 9.42
N ARG A 350 11.25 -15.91 8.77
CA ARG A 350 12.56 -16.01 9.43
C ARG A 350 13.04 -14.64 9.92
N VAL A 351 12.97 -13.60 9.09
CA VAL A 351 13.39 -12.24 9.48
C VAL A 351 12.59 -11.73 10.67
N LEU A 352 11.27 -11.96 10.68
CA LEU A 352 10.42 -11.62 11.83
C LEU A 352 10.81 -12.39 13.08
N SER A 353 11.08 -13.70 12.96
CA SER A 353 11.53 -14.54 14.07
C SER A 353 12.90 -14.11 14.62
N ASP A 354 13.88 -13.85 13.74
CA ASP A 354 15.23 -13.40 14.09
C ASP A 354 15.19 -12.01 14.74
N TRP A 355 14.38 -11.09 14.19
CA TRP A 355 14.11 -9.77 14.77
C TRP A 355 13.53 -9.90 16.16
N SER A 356 12.50 -10.73 16.32
CA SER A 356 11.84 -10.93 17.60
C SER A 356 12.76 -11.55 18.65
N SER A 357 13.51 -12.59 18.26
CA SER A 357 14.43 -13.30 19.15
C SER A 357 15.57 -12.39 19.62
N LYS A 358 16.07 -11.50 18.76
CA LYS A 358 17.13 -10.57 19.12
C LYS A 358 16.69 -9.55 20.17
N TRP A 359 15.50 -8.99 20.01
CA TRP A 359 14.94 -8.09 21.01
C TRP A 359 14.66 -8.80 22.33
N ILE A 360 14.09 -10.01 22.30
CA ILE A 360 13.88 -10.82 23.52
C ILE A 360 15.23 -11.09 24.22
N ASN A 361 16.27 -11.46 23.48
CA ASN A 361 17.61 -11.71 24.02
C ASN A 361 18.29 -10.44 24.57
N LEU A 362 17.94 -9.26 24.03
CA LEU A 362 18.44 -7.99 24.55
C LEU A 362 17.68 -7.62 25.83
N LEU A 363 16.36 -7.63 25.78
CA LEU A 363 15.49 -7.24 26.90
C LEU A 363 15.65 -8.17 28.11
N SER A 364 15.86 -9.47 27.89
CA SER A 364 16.08 -10.46 28.98
C SER A 364 17.36 -10.23 29.78
N LYS A 365 18.35 -9.52 29.25
CA LYS A 365 19.60 -9.18 29.99
C LYS A 365 19.46 -7.95 30.86
N ASP A 366 18.42 -7.16 30.64
CA ASP A 366 18.25 -5.81 31.16
C ASP A 366 16.87 -5.65 31.82
N LEU A 367 16.28 -6.74 32.32
CA LEU A 367 14.93 -6.76 32.91
C LEU A 367 14.80 -5.84 34.13
N ASP A 368 15.87 -5.67 34.90
CA ASP A 368 15.89 -4.79 36.09
C ASP A 368 16.34 -3.35 35.76
N ASN A 369 16.75 -3.09 34.52
CA ASN A 369 17.25 -1.79 34.10
C ASN A 369 16.09 -0.90 33.64
N GLU A 370 16.10 0.36 34.05
CA GLU A 370 15.11 1.34 33.57
C GLU A 370 15.42 1.86 32.17
N GLN A 371 16.64 1.65 31.68
CA GLN A 371 17.13 2.14 30.39
C GLN A 371 18.16 1.19 29.77
N ILE A 372 18.05 0.97 28.46
CA ILE A 372 19.05 0.32 27.61
C ILE A 372 19.59 1.36 26.64
N GLU A 373 20.90 1.63 26.73
CA GLU A 373 21.60 2.40 25.71
C GLU A 373 22.12 1.47 24.62
N LEU A 374 21.56 1.61 23.41
CA LEU A 374 22.02 0.87 22.26
C LEU A 374 23.38 1.39 21.80
N THR A 375 24.29 0.48 21.49
CA THR A 375 25.55 0.77 20.80
C THR A 375 25.33 0.86 19.30
N THR A 376 26.25 1.53 18.59
CA THR A 376 26.27 1.54 17.12
C THR A 376 26.25 0.12 16.54
N GLN A 377 26.99 -0.82 17.15
CA GLN A 377 27.04 -2.21 16.69
C GLN A 377 25.70 -2.92 16.85
N GLN A 378 24.97 -2.68 17.95
CA GLN A 378 23.63 -3.22 18.12
C GLN A 378 22.67 -2.68 17.05
N ILE A 379 22.67 -1.36 16.78
CA ILE A 379 21.85 -0.75 15.72
C ILE A 379 22.14 -1.38 14.35
N LEU A 380 23.42 -1.50 13.97
CA LEU A 380 23.82 -2.14 12.71
C LEU A 380 23.34 -3.59 12.64
N SER A 381 23.50 -4.32 13.74
CA SER A 381 23.12 -5.72 13.79
C SER A 381 21.59 -5.93 13.77
N PHE A 382 20.78 -4.96 14.21
CA PHE A 382 19.33 -4.95 14.01
C PHE A 382 18.99 -4.70 12.55
N SER A 383 19.66 -3.73 11.92
CA SER A 383 19.50 -3.42 10.50
C SER A 383 19.80 -4.63 9.60
N GLN A 384 20.89 -5.36 9.89
CA GLN A 384 21.32 -6.55 9.14
C GLN A 384 20.30 -7.70 9.15
N ILE A 385 19.52 -7.85 10.22
CA ILE A 385 18.47 -8.88 10.28
C ILE A 385 17.35 -8.60 9.29
N LEU A 386 17.07 -7.33 9.02
CA LEU A 386 15.97 -6.89 8.18
C LEU A 386 16.33 -6.93 6.69
N GLU A 387 17.62 -6.77 6.37
CA GLU A 387 18.14 -6.73 4.99
C GLU A 387 17.68 -7.88 4.08
N PRO A 388 17.66 -9.16 4.52
CA PRO A 388 17.21 -10.27 3.69
C PRO A 388 15.74 -10.18 3.22
N ALA A 389 14.88 -9.45 3.94
CA ALA A 389 13.48 -9.26 3.57
C ALA A 389 13.28 -8.10 2.58
N ILE A 390 14.30 -7.25 2.37
CA ILE A 390 14.23 -6.13 1.43
C ILE A 390 14.33 -6.68 0.00
N ASP A 391 13.31 -6.45 -0.81
CA ASP A 391 13.18 -7.09 -2.13
C ASP A 391 13.06 -6.13 -3.31
N HIS A 392 13.17 -4.83 -3.04
CA HIS A 392 13.16 -3.79 -4.05
C HIS A 392 13.85 -2.52 -3.53
N THR A 393 14.22 -1.63 -4.44
CA THR A 393 14.74 -0.30 -4.09
C THR A 393 13.61 0.72 -4.11
N PRO A 394 13.33 1.43 -3.00
CA PRO A 394 12.28 2.43 -2.96
C PRO A 394 12.48 3.61 -3.91
N ASN A 395 11.38 4.18 -4.39
CA ASN A 395 11.40 5.42 -5.15
C ASN A 395 11.82 6.61 -4.26
N LYS A 396 12.41 7.64 -4.88
CA LYS A 396 12.78 8.88 -4.18
C LYS A 396 11.53 9.61 -3.68
N THR A 397 11.33 9.60 -2.37
CA THR A 397 10.14 10.18 -1.71
C THR A 397 10.55 10.96 -0.47
N GLU A 398 9.89 12.09 -0.22
CA GLU A 398 10.13 12.95 0.94
C GLU A 398 9.18 12.65 2.09
N TYR A 399 9.74 12.55 3.30
CA TYR A 399 9.02 12.31 4.54
C TYR A 399 9.30 13.42 5.56
N ASN A 400 8.30 13.75 6.37
CA ASN A 400 8.42 14.55 7.57
C ASN A 400 8.79 13.65 8.75
N LEU A 401 9.93 13.93 9.39
CA LEU A 401 10.35 13.38 10.66
C LEU A 401 9.91 14.30 11.81
N PHE A 402 9.09 13.78 12.72
CA PHE A 402 8.69 14.45 13.95
C PHE A 402 9.65 14.10 15.08
N TYR A 403 10.02 15.11 15.88
CA TYR A 403 10.81 14.92 17.09
C TYR A 403 10.45 15.98 18.14
N SER A 404 10.69 15.69 19.41
CA SER A 404 10.50 16.63 20.51
C SER A 404 11.82 16.90 21.22
N LYS A 405 12.01 18.15 21.66
CA LYS A 405 13.12 18.51 22.54
C LYS A 405 12.71 18.22 23.97
N VAL A 406 13.56 17.51 24.68
CA VAL A 406 13.24 16.98 26.01
C VAL A 406 13.74 17.94 27.09
N ASP A 407 13.04 17.97 28.23
CA ASP A 407 13.43 18.72 29.43
C ASP A 407 14.86 18.32 29.90
N LYS A 408 15.62 19.28 30.44
CA LYS A 408 17.03 19.11 30.85
C LYS A 408 17.23 18.05 31.94
N LYS A 409 16.18 17.64 32.64
CA LYS A 409 16.23 16.61 33.68
C LYS A 409 16.42 15.18 33.14
N TYR A 410 16.21 14.95 31.84
CA TYR A 410 16.40 13.62 31.23
C TYR A 410 17.82 13.50 30.64
N PRO A 411 18.40 12.29 30.59
CA PRO A 411 19.78 12.08 30.11
C PRO A 411 19.95 12.18 28.58
N PHE A 412 18.90 12.53 27.84
CA PHE A 412 18.89 12.68 26.38
C PHE A 412 18.24 14.01 25.99
N LYS A 413 18.59 14.52 24.81
CA LYS A 413 18.15 15.83 24.32
C LYS A 413 16.87 15.74 23.49
N TYR A 414 16.69 14.65 22.76
CA TYR A 414 15.63 14.48 21.78
C TYR A 414 14.82 13.21 22.05
N MET A 415 13.55 13.24 21.70
CA MET A 415 12.65 12.10 21.70
C MET A 415 11.97 11.96 20.34
N LEU A 416 11.89 10.73 19.86
CA LEU A 416 11.10 10.37 18.69
C LEU A 416 9.72 9.84 19.14
N PRO A 417 8.58 10.37 18.65
CA PRO A 417 7.27 9.78 18.90
C PRO A 417 7.10 8.42 18.21
N ILE A 418 6.17 7.59 18.68
CA ILE A 418 5.91 6.23 18.15
C ILE A 418 5.64 6.23 16.62
N MET A 419 5.03 7.30 16.09
CA MET A 419 4.88 7.54 14.65
C MET A 419 5.67 8.79 14.26
N SER A 420 6.99 8.62 14.09
CA SER A 420 7.88 9.75 13.78
C SER A 420 7.91 10.13 12.31
N PHE A 421 7.44 9.28 11.40
CA PHE A 421 7.48 9.54 9.97
C PHE A 421 6.08 9.76 9.41
N LEU A 422 5.89 10.79 8.59
CA LEU A 422 4.71 10.97 7.75
C LEU A 422 5.13 11.41 6.34
N PRO A 423 4.43 11.02 5.27
CA PRO A 423 4.72 11.50 3.92
C PRO A 423 4.57 13.02 3.81
N LYS A 424 5.36 13.66 2.95
CA LYS A 424 5.29 15.11 2.69
C LYS A 424 4.42 15.41 1.48
N ASN A 425 3.52 16.38 1.61
CA ASN A 425 2.52 16.71 0.57
C ASN A 425 3.08 17.37 -0.70
N THR A 426 4.34 17.81 -0.71
CA THR A 426 4.90 18.66 -1.77
C THR A 426 6.16 18.04 -2.35
N THR A 427 6.03 17.18 -3.36
CA THR A 427 7.15 16.84 -4.24
C THR A 427 6.86 17.42 -5.62
N SER A 428 7.75 18.27 -6.13
CA SER A 428 7.59 18.98 -7.41
C SER A 428 7.45 18.06 -8.64
N ASN A 429 7.85 16.79 -8.52
CA ASN A 429 7.92 15.84 -9.64
C ASN A 429 7.11 14.54 -9.41
N GLY A 430 6.39 14.41 -8.29
CA GLY A 430 5.59 13.22 -7.94
C GLY A 430 4.12 13.36 -8.35
N ILE A 431 3.47 12.25 -8.72
CA ILE A 431 2.02 12.21 -8.98
C ILE A 431 1.35 11.75 -7.70
N SER A 432 0.47 12.55 -7.11
CA SER A 432 -0.20 12.18 -5.86
C SER A 432 -1.59 11.61 -6.12
N VAL A 433 -1.99 10.60 -5.35
CA VAL A 433 -3.40 10.16 -5.32
C VAL A 433 -4.22 11.09 -4.43
N SER A 434 -5.29 11.63 -5.00
CA SER A 434 -6.30 12.41 -4.29
C SER A 434 -7.57 11.58 -4.21
N TYR A 435 -7.93 11.16 -3.00
CA TYR A 435 -9.15 10.39 -2.75
C TYR A 435 -10.20 11.32 -2.13
N ASN A 436 -11.49 11.02 -2.27
CA ASN A 436 -12.56 11.64 -1.48
C ASN A 436 -13.27 10.52 -0.74
N ALA A 437 -12.95 10.34 0.54
CA ALA A 437 -13.41 9.26 1.40
C ALA A 437 -14.94 9.07 1.39
N ASN A 438 -15.38 7.83 1.56
CA ASN A 438 -16.81 7.49 1.54
C ASN A 438 -17.50 7.83 2.87
N VAL A 439 -16.84 7.58 4.00
CA VAL A 439 -17.41 7.62 5.35
C VAL A 439 -16.68 8.64 6.23
N HIS A 440 -15.35 8.70 6.13
CA HIS A 440 -14.57 9.54 7.03
C HIS A 440 -14.41 10.97 6.49
N PRO A 441 -14.53 12.00 7.35
CA PRO A 441 -14.24 13.35 6.91
C PRO A 441 -12.76 13.43 6.55
N GLU A 442 -12.44 13.77 5.30
CA GLU A 442 -11.05 14.01 4.96
C GLU A 442 -10.57 15.26 5.67
N ILE A 443 -9.53 15.05 6.46
CA ILE A 443 -9.00 16.08 7.34
C ILE A 443 -7.96 16.87 6.55
N GLY A 444 -8.32 18.11 6.20
CA GLY A 444 -7.36 19.18 5.91
C GLY A 444 -6.44 18.99 4.70
N ILE A 445 -6.91 18.31 3.66
CA ILE A 445 -6.18 18.26 2.39
C ILE A 445 -6.36 19.59 1.66
N ILE A 446 -5.24 20.31 1.49
CA ILE A 446 -5.16 21.43 0.55
C ILE A 446 -4.59 20.83 -0.74
N ASN A 447 -5.39 20.84 -1.81
CA ASN A 447 -4.95 20.56 -3.17
C ASN A 447 -3.80 21.51 -3.54
N SER A 448 -2.56 21.04 -3.43
CA SER A 448 -1.36 21.86 -3.61
C SER A 448 -0.50 21.41 -4.80
N THR A 449 -0.87 20.33 -5.49
CA THR A 449 -0.15 19.79 -6.64
C THR A 449 -1.06 19.77 -7.87
N ASN A 450 -0.54 20.19 -9.02
CA ASN A 450 -1.28 20.16 -10.29
C ASN A 450 -1.36 18.75 -10.90
N ASN A 451 -0.50 17.82 -10.48
CA ASN A 451 -0.45 16.45 -10.99
C ASN A 451 -1.07 15.47 -9.98
N GLN A 452 -2.37 15.20 -10.11
CA GLN A 452 -3.10 14.32 -9.21
C GLN A 452 -3.90 13.25 -9.96
N VAL A 453 -3.95 12.06 -9.38
CA VAL A 453 -4.89 11.01 -9.77
C VAL A 453 -6.07 11.08 -8.82
N LYS A 454 -7.21 11.57 -9.32
CA LYS A 454 -8.43 11.76 -8.55
C LYS A 454 -9.25 10.47 -8.47
N ILE A 455 -9.70 10.11 -7.26
CA ILE A 455 -10.52 8.92 -6.97
C ILE A 455 -11.75 9.35 -6.17
N ASN A 456 -12.94 8.84 -6.53
CA ASN A 456 -14.24 9.22 -5.95
C ASN A 456 -14.56 10.72 -6.07
N GLN A 457 -14.02 11.35 -7.10
CA GLN A 457 -14.09 12.77 -7.40
C GLN A 457 -14.38 12.98 -8.88
N TYR A 458 -14.82 14.19 -9.23
CA TYR A 458 -14.90 14.60 -10.62
C TYR A 458 -13.51 14.68 -11.26
N VAL A 459 -13.41 14.11 -12.46
CA VAL A 459 -12.17 14.06 -13.23
C VAL A 459 -12.39 14.80 -14.54
N GLU A 460 -11.59 15.82 -14.82
CA GLU A 460 -11.66 16.58 -16.06
C GLU A 460 -11.21 15.74 -17.27
N ASP A 461 -11.75 16.03 -18.45
CA ASP A 461 -11.38 15.33 -19.69
C ASP A 461 -9.90 15.50 -20.04
N ASP A 462 -9.35 16.69 -19.78
CA ASP A 462 -7.97 17.10 -20.04
C ASP A 462 -6.99 16.77 -18.91
N SER A 463 -7.44 16.05 -17.87
CA SER A 463 -6.54 15.56 -16.82
C SER A 463 -5.40 14.75 -17.43
N MET A 464 -4.15 15.10 -17.08
CA MET A 464 -2.96 14.43 -17.60
C MET A 464 -2.93 12.93 -17.27
N LEU A 465 -3.46 12.56 -16.10
CA LEU A 465 -3.45 11.19 -15.58
C LEU A 465 -4.79 10.89 -14.89
N LYS A 466 -5.41 9.78 -15.29
CA LYS A 466 -6.62 9.22 -14.67
C LYS A 466 -6.32 7.84 -14.12
N ILE A 467 -7.13 7.34 -13.18
CA ILE A 467 -6.90 6.03 -12.56
C ILE A 467 -6.92 4.89 -13.61
N GLU A 468 -7.73 5.01 -14.65
CA GLU A 468 -7.77 4.08 -15.78
C GLU A 468 -6.50 4.06 -16.63
N ASP A 469 -5.69 5.12 -16.58
CA ASP A 469 -4.43 5.24 -17.32
C ASP A 469 -3.25 4.64 -16.55
N ILE A 470 -3.48 4.11 -15.34
CA ILE A 470 -2.43 3.57 -14.48
C ILE A 470 -2.37 2.05 -14.61
N ASN A 471 -1.15 1.58 -14.83
CA ASN A 471 -0.82 0.16 -14.85
C ASN A 471 0.18 -0.17 -13.73
N ILE A 472 0.15 -1.42 -13.28
CA ILE A 472 1.17 -2.02 -12.41
C ILE A 472 2.05 -2.91 -13.28
N GLY A 473 3.37 -2.85 -13.07
CA GLY A 473 4.29 -3.77 -13.73
C GLY A 473 5.41 -4.21 -12.80
N LEU A 474 5.89 -5.44 -13.01
CA LEU A 474 7.01 -6.00 -12.29
C LEU A 474 8.30 -5.87 -13.12
N CYS A 475 9.24 -5.06 -12.64
CA CYS A 475 10.55 -4.82 -13.25
C CYS A 475 11.68 -5.45 -12.41
N LYS A 476 12.93 -5.35 -12.91
CA LYS A 476 14.14 -5.72 -12.15
C LYS A 476 14.20 -5.03 -10.78
N ASP A 477 13.80 -3.75 -10.74
CA ASP A 477 13.82 -2.93 -9.51
C ASP A 477 12.63 -3.20 -8.56
N GLY A 478 11.76 -4.17 -8.86
CA GLY A 478 10.53 -4.48 -8.12
C GLY A 478 9.23 -4.04 -8.84
N LEU A 479 8.12 -4.09 -8.11
CA LEU A 479 6.82 -3.57 -8.60
C LEU A 479 6.90 -2.06 -8.78
N GLN A 480 6.32 -1.54 -9.86
CA GLN A 480 6.29 -0.13 -10.22
C GLN A 480 4.94 0.25 -10.84
N PHE A 481 4.61 1.54 -10.80
CA PHE A 481 3.47 2.10 -11.52
C PHE A 481 3.92 2.67 -12.86
N PHE A 482 3.04 2.56 -13.85
CA PHE A 482 3.25 3.08 -15.20
C PHE A 482 2.02 3.83 -15.67
N ASP A 483 2.21 4.85 -16.49
CA ASP A 483 1.12 5.47 -17.24
C ASP A 483 0.71 4.63 -18.47
N LYS A 484 -0.31 5.09 -19.20
CA LYS A 484 -0.81 4.44 -20.42
C LYS A 484 0.20 4.38 -21.57
N LEU A 485 1.25 5.22 -21.52
CA LEU A 485 2.33 5.28 -22.51
C LEU A 485 3.50 4.36 -22.11
N GLY A 486 3.41 3.65 -20.98
CA GLY A 486 4.46 2.78 -20.45
C GLY A 486 5.60 3.55 -19.80
N LYS A 487 5.39 4.82 -19.44
CA LYS A 487 6.35 5.62 -18.66
C LYS A 487 6.20 5.30 -17.18
N ARG A 488 7.31 5.13 -16.47
CA ARG A 488 7.30 4.94 -15.01
C ARG A 488 6.73 6.18 -14.33
N ILE A 489 5.84 5.98 -13.37
CA ILE A 489 5.29 7.05 -12.54
C ILE A 489 5.52 6.75 -11.06
N ASN A 490 5.88 7.78 -10.29
CA ASN A 490 5.95 7.66 -8.84
C ASN A 490 4.63 8.16 -8.23
N LEU A 491 3.76 7.21 -7.85
CA LEU A 491 2.54 7.51 -7.12
C LEU A 491 2.85 7.67 -5.64
N THR A 492 2.33 8.73 -5.01
CA THR A 492 2.40 8.93 -3.56
C THR A 492 1.02 9.09 -2.95
N TRP A 493 0.88 8.69 -1.68
CA TRP A 493 -0.34 8.87 -0.89
C TRP A 493 -0.09 9.97 0.16
N ASN A 494 -0.53 11.19 -0.14
CA ASN A 494 -0.18 12.37 0.67
C ASN A 494 -1.21 12.68 1.77
N THR A 495 -2.11 11.75 2.07
CA THR A 495 -3.17 11.94 3.06
C THR A 495 -2.93 11.06 4.29
N LEU A 496 -3.22 11.60 5.47
CA LEU A 496 -3.24 10.85 6.73
C LEU A 496 -4.54 10.03 6.89
N LEU A 497 -5.35 9.95 5.85
CA LEU A 497 -6.62 9.22 5.89
C LEU A 497 -6.34 7.75 6.14
N GLU A 498 -6.92 7.22 7.22
CA GLU A 498 -6.97 5.78 7.45
C GLU A 498 -8.02 5.18 6.52
N THR A 499 -7.57 4.32 5.62
CA THR A 499 -8.42 3.64 4.63
C THR A 499 -8.91 2.28 5.11
N LYS A 500 -8.49 1.86 6.31
CA LYS A 500 -8.80 0.55 6.91
C LYS A 500 -9.88 0.70 7.97
N VAL A 501 -11.06 1.15 7.54
CA VAL A 501 -12.21 1.45 8.41
C VAL A 501 -13.49 1.01 7.71
N ASP A 502 -14.51 0.68 8.51
CA ASP A 502 -15.78 0.20 7.98
C ASP A 502 -16.42 1.22 7.05
N GLY A 503 -16.78 0.77 5.85
CA GLY A 503 -17.42 1.58 4.82
C GLY A 503 -16.48 2.29 3.84
N GLU A 504 -15.16 2.19 4.01
CA GLU A 504 -14.18 2.62 3.00
C GLU A 504 -13.86 1.51 1.98
N SER A 505 -13.42 1.91 0.78
CA SER A 505 -13.17 0.98 -0.32
C SER A 505 -11.92 0.12 -0.09
N LEU A 506 -12.10 -1.22 -0.07
CA LEU A 506 -10.99 -2.17 0.01
C LEU A 506 -10.01 -2.05 -1.17
N PHE A 507 -10.49 -1.75 -2.38
CA PHE A 507 -9.63 -1.47 -3.53
C PHE A 507 -8.69 -0.28 -3.25
N VAL A 508 -9.23 0.80 -2.67
CA VAL A 508 -8.45 2.00 -2.32
C VAL A 508 -7.44 1.69 -1.22
N ASN A 509 -7.83 0.88 -0.23
CA ASN A 509 -6.89 0.40 0.79
C ASN A 509 -5.73 -0.38 0.15
N ASN A 510 -6.02 -1.37 -0.70
CA ASN A 510 -4.99 -2.18 -1.38
C ASN A 510 -4.05 -1.31 -2.24
N LEU A 511 -4.60 -0.29 -2.92
CA LEU A 511 -3.82 0.69 -3.67
C LEU A 511 -2.86 1.47 -2.76
N LYS A 512 -3.36 1.99 -1.62
CA LYS A 512 -2.53 2.71 -0.65
C LYS A 512 -1.40 1.83 -0.11
N GLN A 513 -1.70 0.57 0.25
CA GLN A 513 -0.68 -0.36 0.74
C GLN A 513 0.42 -0.60 -0.31
N LEU A 514 0.04 -0.76 -1.58
CA LEU A 514 1.00 -0.94 -2.66
C LEU A 514 1.85 0.32 -2.91
N ILE A 515 1.25 1.50 -2.84
CA ILE A 515 1.97 2.79 -2.91
C ILE A 515 2.99 2.90 -1.77
N ASN A 516 2.59 2.57 -0.55
CA ASN A 516 3.46 2.61 0.63
C ASN A 516 4.61 1.61 0.53
N TYR A 517 4.32 0.39 0.05
CA TYR A 517 5.35 -0.63 -0.23
C TYR A 517 6.38 -0.13 -1.24
N ILE A 518 5.97 0.34 -2.42
CA ILE A 518 6.89 0.78 -3.50
C ILE A 518 7.75 1.99 -3.08
N ASN A 519 7.21 2.86 -2.22
CA ASN A 519 7.91 4.03 -1.70
C ASN A 519 8.77 3.73 -0.45
N GLY A 520 8.59 2.57 0.18
CA GLY A 520 9.37 2.14 1.34
C GLY A 520 9.29 3.10 2.51
N GLU A 521 8.06 3.38 3.01
CA GLU A 521 7.83 4.27 4.15
C GLU A 521 8.66 3.84 5.38
N PRO A 522 9.54 4.70 5.92
CA PRO A 522 10.33 4.37 7.10
C PRO A 522 9.46 4.18 8.34
N ALA A 523 9.89 3.30 9.24
CA ALA A 523 9.22 3.04 10.50
C ALA A 523 10.20 3.14 11.68
N ASN A 524 9.73 3.58 12.85
CA ASN A 524 10.54 3.74 14.07
C ASN A 524 10.01 3.01 15.30
N GLY A 525 9.12 2.03 15.14
CA GLY A 525 8.55 1.23 16.23
C GLY A 525 9.59 0.29 16.87
N ILE A 526 10.37 0.82 17.82
CA ILE A 526 11.41 0.11 18.57
C ILE A 526 11.05 0.12 20.06
N PRO A 527 11.17 -1.02 20.79
CA PRO A 527 11.16 -2.38 20.25
C PRO A 527 9.81 -2.65 19.52
N PRO A 528 9.68 -3.72 18.72
CA PRO A 528 8.37 -4.11 18.22
C PRO A 528 7.42 -4.30 19.43
N CYS A 529 6.15 -3.90 19.31
CA CYS A 529 5.20 -3.93 20.42
C CYS A 529 5.06 -5.36 20.99
N TYR A 530 5.80 -5.67 22.05
CA TYR A 530 5.65 -6.91 22.80
C TYR A 530 4.60 -6.72 23.86
N ASN A 531 3.34 -6.89 23.48
CA ASN A 531 2.25 -6.96 24.46
C ASN A 531 2.44 -8.13 25.46
N LEU A 532 3.39 -9.03 25.19
CA LEU A 532 3.76 -10.18 26.01
C LEU A 532 4.78 -9.87 27.12
N LEU A 533 5.55 -8.78 27.02
CA LEU A 533 6.54 -8.43 28.04
C LEU A 533 5.92 -7.45 29.02
N PHE A 534 5.91 -7.80 30.30
CA PHE A 534 5.40 -6.95 31.37
C PHE A 534 6.06 -5.56 31.39
N HIS A 535 7.37 -5.51 31.17
CA HIS A 535 8.16 -4.28 31.19
C HIS A 535 9.14 -4.24 30.03
N ILE A 536 9.32 -3.05 29.48
CA ILE A 536 10.28 -2.72 28.44
C ILE A 536 11.03 -1.46 28.90
N PRO A 537 12.35 -1.55 29.14
CA PRO A 537 13.18 -0.41 29.52
C PRO A 537 13.14 0.71 28.48
N ARG A 538 13.47 1.94 28.89
CA ARG A 538 13.66 3.04 27.95
C ARG A 538 14.77 2.69 26.96
N ILE A 539 14.53 2.85 25.66
CA ILE A 539 15.55 2.59 24.63
C ILE A 539 16.14 3.89 24.13
N THR A 540 17.44 4.09 24.35
CA THR A 540 18.17 5.29 23.95
C THR A 540 19.32 4.96 22.99
N TYR A 541 19.68 5.91 22.14
CA TYR A 541 20.90 5.87 21.33
C TYR A 541 21.52 7.26 21.31
N LYS A 542 22.72 7.42 21.88
CA LYS A 542 23.34 8.74 22.09
C LYS A 542 22.37 9.67 22.84
N ASN A 543 22.12 10.87 22.32
CA ASN A 543 21.23 11.86 22.91
C ASN A 543 19.77 11.74 22.43
N ILE A 544 19.34 10.59 21.90
CA ILE A 544 18.01 10.36 21.33
C ILE A 544 17.31 9.22 22.09
N CYS A 545 16.14 9.51 22.64
CA CYS A 545 15.19 8.49 23.11
C CYS A 545 14.40 7.95 21.92
N LEU A 546 14.62 6.67 21.61
CA LEU A 546 13.93 5.95 20.54
C LEU A 546 12.58 5.41 21.01
N SER A 547 12.52 5.00 22.28
CA SER A 547 11.32 4.48 22.92
C SER A 547 11.28 4.88 24.39
N PRO A 548 10.17 5.44 24.90
CA PRO A 548 9.97 5.59 26.34
C PRO A 548 9.93 4.22 27.01
N GLU A 549 10.22 4.18 28.31
CA GLU A 549 9.96 2.99 29.11
C GLU A 549 8.47 2.62 29.05
N THR A 550 8.16 1.33 28.97
CA THR A 550 6.80 0.82 28.73
C THR A 550 6.48 -0.32 29.68
N TRP A 551 5.22 -0.41 30.13
CA TRP A 551 4.70 -1.52 30.93
C TRP A 551 3.42 -2.06 30.31
N ASN A 552 3.34 -3.37 30.08
CA ASN A 552 2.13 -4.04 29.61
C ASN A 552 1.51 -4.79 30.78
N LEU A 553 0.27 -4.42 31.11
CA LEU A 553 -0.52 -4.99 32.19
C LEU A 553 -1.65 -5.84 31.59
N ASN A 554 -1.91 -6.99 32.18
CA ASN A 554 -3.05 -7.86 31.96
C ASN A 554 -3.90 -7.93 33.25
N LYS A 555 -5.20 -8.22 33.11
CA LYS A 555 -6.14 -8.38 34.24
C LYS A 555 -5.70 -9.45 35.27
N ASP A 556 -4.84 -10.37 34.85
CA ASP A 556 -4.34 -11.48 35.67
C ASP A 556 -3.05 -11.11 36.44
N ASP A 557 -2.45 -9.96 36.15
CA ASP A 557 -1.25 -9.48 36.85
C ASP A 557 -1.58 -8.97 38.27
N ASP A 558 -0.62 -9.04 39.19
CA ASP A 558 -0.80 -8.48 40.54
C ASP A 558 -1.03 -6.97 40.46
N ILE A 559 -2.26 -6.58 40.79
CA ILE A 559 -2.74 -5.21 40.81
C ILE A 559 -1.87 -4.27 41.68
N ASN A 560 -1.15 -4.83 42.66
CA ASN A 560 -0.23 -4.10 43.53
C ASN A 560 1.00 -3.57 42.77
N ILE A 561 1.32 -4.09 41.59
CA ILE A 561 2.44 -3.61 40.78
C ILE A 561 2.27 -2.15 40.36
N ILE A 562 1.01 -1.69 40.23
CA ILE A 562 0.67 -0.29 39.97
C ILE A 562 1.14 0.61 41.13
N ASN A 563 1.29 0.09 42.35
CA ASN A 563 1.80 0.85 43.47
C ASN A 563 3.30 1.14 43.38
N LEU A 564 4.05 0.41 42.55
CA LEU A 564 5.50 0.53 42.41
C LEU A 564 5.92 1.63 41.40
N PHE A 565 5.02 2.11 40.55
CA PHE A 565 5.35 3.17 39.59
C PHE A 565 5.59 4.51 40.29
N ASN A 566 6.86 4.92 40.37
CA ASN A 566 7.31 6.23 40.87
C ASN A 566 7.42 7.31 39.76
N LYS A 567 7.20 6.92 38.49
CA LYS A 567 7.28 7.78 37.30
C LYS A 567 5.92 8.34 36.90
N LYS A 568 5.91 9.34 36.01
CA LYS A 568 4.68 9.77 35.33
C LYS A 568 4.45 8.83 34.14
N VAL A 569 3.26 8.25 34.02
CA VAL A 569 2.94 7.27 32.98
C VAL A 569 1.83 7.76 32.04
N GLY A 570 1.54 7.01 30.98
CA GLY A 570 0.43 7.24 30.06
C GLY A 570 -0.11 5.96 29.44
N ILE A 571 -1.43 5.79 29.40
CA ILE A 571 -2.11 4.68 28.73
C ILE A 571 -2.08 4.86 27.21
N VAL A 572 -1.85 3.80 26.45
CA VAL A 572 -2.12 3.82 25.01
C VAL A 572 -3.56 3.50 24.70
N GLU A 573 -4.19 4.32 23.85
CA GLU A 573 -5.42 3.95 23.16
C GLU A 573 -5.24 4.21 21.66
N GLU A 574 -5.54 3.19 20.85
CA GLU A 574 -5.59 3.26 19.38
C GLU A 574 -4.35 3.93 18.75
N GLY A 575 -3.16 3.48 19.15
CA GLY A 575 -1.88 4.00 18.61
C GLY A 575 -1.43 5.35 19.18
N ASN A 576 -2.10 5.89 20.19
CA ASN A 576 -1.75 7.17 20.81
C ASN A 576 -1.50 7.06 22.32
N VAL A 577 -0.46 7.72 22.84
CA VAL A 577 -0.17 7.76 24.29
C VAL A 577 -1.00 8.85 24.98
N PHE A 578 -1.87 8.47 25.90
CA PHE A 578 -2.68 9.31 26.80
C PHE A 578 -2.01 9.35 28.18
N PRO A 579 -1.40 10.46 28.60
CA PRO A 579 -0.76 10.49 29.92
C PRO A 579 -1.77 10.33 31.05
N ILE A 580 -1.50 9.36 31.92
CA ILE A 580 -2.13 9.15 33.21
C ILE A 580 -1.14 9.63 34.24
N LEU A 581 -1.32 10.88 34.63
CA LEU A 581 -0.36 11.53 35.49
C LEU A 581 -0.57 11.01 36.92
N THR A 582 0.43 10.26 37.40
CA THR A 582 0.51 9.56 38.70
C THR A 582 0.36 10.44 39.95
N LYS A 583 0.12 11.75 39.77
CA LYS A 583 -0.18 12.71 40.84
C LYS A 583 -1.68 12.90 41.13
N ARG A 584 -2.60 12.39 40.30
CA ARG A 584 -4.06 12.43 40.57
C ARG A 584 -4.43 11.39 41.64
N LYS A 585 -5.17 11.72 42.70
CA LYS A 585 -5.50 10.74 43.78
C LYS A 585 -6.12 9.41 43.28
N ASN A 586 -6.77 9.42 42.11
CA ASN A 586 -7.41 8.26 41.48
C ASN A 586 -6.69 7.71 40.24
N TRP A 587 -5.46 8.13 39.93
CA TRP A 587 -4.75 7.67 38.71
C TRP A 587 -4.69 6.14 38.61
N LYS A 588 -4.49 5.46 39.75
CA LYS A 588 -4.53 4.00 39.84
C LYS A 588 -5.89 3.46 39.43
N LYS A 589 -6.99 4.05 39.92
CA LYS A 589 -8.36 3.66 39.54
C LYS A 589 -8.63 3.86 38.04
N GLU A 590 -8.01 4.84 37.40
CA GLU A 590 -8.14 5.04 35.94
C GLU A 590 -7.46 3.89 35.18
N ILE A 591 -6.25 3.50 35.58
CA ILE A 591 -5.55 2.32 35.03
C ILE A 591 -6.35 1.04 35.28
N LEU A 592 -6.86 0.86 36.50
CA LEU A 592 -7.68 -0.30 36.84
C LEU A 592 -8.99 -0.35 36.06
N SER A 593 -9.62 0.80 35.85
CA SER A 593 -10.84 0.87 35.04
C SER A 593 -10.57 0.51 33.60
N ASP A 594 -9.46 0.99 33.02
CA ASP A 594 -9.03 0.64 31.67
C ASP A 594 -8.75 -0.87 31.56
N LEU A 595 -7.93 -1.39 32.48
CA LEU A 595 -7.56 -2.80 32.57
C LEU A 595 -8.78 -3.71 32.70
N ASN A 596 -9.72 -3.38 33.58
CA ASN A 596 -10.95 -4.15 33.78
C ASN A 596 -11.87 -4.10 32.55
N SER A 597 -11.84 -3.03 31.77
CA SER A 597 -12.68 -2.87 30.59
C SER A 597 -12.12 -3.57 29.34
N LYS A 598 -10.80 -3.52 29.15
CA LYS A 598 -10.10 -4.04 27.95
C LYS A 598 -9.45 -5.40 28.19
N GLY A 599 -9.30 -5.82 29.44
CA GLY A 599 -8.52 -7.00 29.85
C GLY A 599 -7.00 -6.79 29.81
N HIS A 600 -6.52 -5.72 29.17
CA HIS A 600 -5.10 -5.38 29.04
C HIS A 600 -4.92 -3.86 28.89
N THR A 601 -3.77 -3.35 29.31
CA THR A 601 -3.41 -1.92 29.23
C THR A 601 -1.90 -1.78 29.02
N THR A 602 -1.48 -0.92 28.10
CA THR A 602 -0.06 -0.53 27.97
C THR A 602 0.17 0.88 28.51
N LEU A 603 1.14 1.01 29.43
CA LEU A 603 1.59 2.26 30.04
C LEU A 603 2.95 2.67 29.45
N TYR A 604 3.13 3.96 29.15
CA TYR A 604 4.40 4.53 28.69
C TYR A 604 4.88 5.59 29.65
N GLU A 605 6.19 5.74 29.80
CA GLU A 605 6.79 6.88 30.47
C GLU A 605 6.38 8.19 29.78
N TYR A 606 5.87 9.14 30.58
CA TYR A 606 5.53 10.46 30.11
C TYR A 606 6.71 11.42 30.21
N ILE A 607 7.36 11.66 29.07
CA ILE A 607 8.52 12.54 28.93
C ILE A 607 8.06 13.96 28.57
N THR A 608 8.56 14.95 29.32
CA THR A 608 8.18 16.36 29.15
C THR A 608 9.13 17.06 28.20
N CYS A 609 8.60 17.97 27.39
CA CYS A 609 9.38 18.82 26.50
C CYS A 609 10.10 19.95 27.26
N PHE A 610 11.12 20.52 26.62
CA PHE A 610 11.82 21.72 27.10
C PHE A 610 10.91 22.97 27.06
N GLU A 611 10.09 23.07 26.03
CA GLU A 611 9.12 24.15 25.85
C GLU A 611 8.02 24.12 26.93
N SER A 612 7.31 25.24 27.11
CA SER A 612 6.23 25.35 28.11
C SER A 612 4.98 24.51 27.78
N THR A 613 4.87 24.06 26.54
CA THR A 613 3.83 23.17 25.99
C THR A 613 4.50 21.97 25.31
N TYR A 614 3.78 20.85 25.19
CA TYR A 614 4.26 19.73 24.38
C TYR A 614 4.38 20.15 22.91
N THR A 615 5.60 20.05 22.36
CA THR A 615 5.94 20.54 21.02
C THR A 615 6.61 19.44 20.20
N GLN A 616 6.16 19.28 18.96
CA GLN A 616 6.77 18.43 17.95
C GLN A 616 7.34 19.29 16.84
N HIS A 617 8.66 19.21 16.65
CA HIS A 617 9.40 19.83 15.55
C HIS A 617 9.39 18.91 14.33
N ILE A 618 9.41 19.48 13.13
CA ILE A 618 9.31 18.74 11.86
C ILE A 618 10.56 18.97 11.01
N LEU A 619 11.26 17.89 10.67
CA LEU A 619 12.39 17.85 9.73
C LEU A 619 11.97 17.13 8.44
N SER A 620 12.35 17.62 7.26
CA SER A 620 12.17 16.84 6.03
C SER A 620 13.36 15.91 5.78
N LEU A 621 13.08 14.69 5.36
CA LEU A 621 14.06 13.67 4.95
C LEU A 621 13.67 13.09 3.59
N THR A 622 14.66 12.55 2.86
CA THR A 622 14.45 11.88 1.58
C THR A 622 14.86 10.42 1.69
N VAL A 623 14.00 9.52 1.22
CA VAL A 623 14.22 8.06 1.18
C VAL A 623 14.20 7.61 -0.26
N GLY A 624 14.94 6.55 -0.58
CA GLY A 624 14.96 5.94 -1.92
C GLY A 624 15.96 6.59 -2.88
N LYS A 625 15.90 6.17 -4.14
CA LYS A 625 16.77 6.67 -5.22
C LYS A 625 15.94 7.20 -6.37
N GLU A 626 16.47 8.20 -7.05
CA GLU A 626 15.89 8.66 -8.31
C GLU A 626 16.11 7.58 -9.36
N LYS A 627 15.03 7.00 -9.87
CA LYS A 627 15.10 6.00 -10.94
C LYS A 627 15.14 6.76 -12.26
N LYS A 628 16.27 6.70 -12.97
CA LYS A 628 16.40 7.32 -14.29
C LYS A 628 15.43 6.68 -15.26
N ASP A 629 14.81 7.53 -16.07
CA ASP A 629 13.75 7.21 -17.01
C ASP A 629 14.34 7.01 -18.41
N ASP A 630 15.28 6.07 -18.53
CA ASP A 630 16.13 5.99 -19.74
C ASP A 630 15.56 5.07 -20.83
N THR A 631 14.41 4.42 -20.59
CA THR A 631 13.74 3.58 -21.59
C THR A 631 12.24 3.74 -21.50
N LYS A 632 11.61 4.24 -22.57
CA LYS A 632 10.20 3.92 -22.83
C LYS A 632 10.12 2.41 -22.87
N TYR A 633 9.54 1.81 -21.84
CA TYR A 633 9.23 0.41 -21.91
C TYR A 633 8.09 0.28 -22.92
N ILE A 634 8.43 -0.07 -24.15
CA ILE A 634 7.45 -0.49 -25.15
C ILE A 634 7.04 -1.89 -24.72
N PHE A 635 6.24 -1.96 -23.67
CA PHE A 635 5.51 -3.16 -23.36
C PHE A 635 4.43 -3.23 -24.43
N SER A 636 4.46 -4.29 -25.24
CA SER A 636 3.26 -4.66 -25.98
C SER A 636 2.13 -4.61 -24.97
N LYS A 637 1.06 -3.85 -25.25
CA LYS A 637 -0.22 -4.07 -24.56
C LYS A 637 -0.35 -5.58 -24.44
N LEU A 638 -0.79 -6.07 -23.30
CA LEU A 638 -1.48 -7.36 -23.30
C LEU A 638 -2.61 -7.22 -24.33
N GLN A 639 -2.29 -7.46 -25.60
CA GLN A 639 -3.07 -8.36 -26.38
C GLN A 639 -2.97 -9.65 -25.59
N SER A 640 -3.81 -9.79 -24.56
CA SER A 640 -4.60 -10.99 -24.49
C SER A 640 -5.35 -11.08 -25.82
N ASN A 641 -4.64 -11.37 -26.90
CA ASN A 641 -5.22 -12.06 -28.02
C ASN A 641 -5.54 -13.42 -27.43
N THR A 642 -6.72 -13.48 -26.82
CA THR A 642 -7.50 -14.68 -26.54
C THR A 642 -7.68 -15.55 -27.80
N ASN A 643 -7.17 -15.10 -28.94
CA ASN A 643 -7.10 -15.81 -30.21
C ASN A 643 -5.94 -16.79 -30.35
N PHE A 644 -4.87 -16.74 -29.52
CA PHE A 644 -3.90 -17.84 -29.50
C PHE A 644 -4.52 -19.06 -28.80
N LYS A 645 -5.26 -19.85 -29.59
CA LYS A 645 -5.74 -21.15 -29.18
C LYS A 645 -4.65 -22.16 -29.49
N SER A 646 -3.73 -22.35 -28.54
CA SER A 646 -2.87 -23.53 -28.59
C SER A 646 -3.77 -24.78 -28.54
N PRO A 647 -3.62 -25.74 -29.48
CA PRO A 647 -4.35 -27.01 -29.41
C PRO A 647 -3.84 -27.90 -28.27
N LEU A 648 -2.77 -27.51 -27.58
CA LEU A 648 -2.13 -28.31 -26.54
C LEU A 648 -2.95 -28.37 -25.25
N THR A 649 -2.86 -29.52 -24.60
CA THR A 649 -3.36 -29.76 -23.24
C THR A 649 -2.19 -30.08 -22.33
N THR A 650 -2.21 -29.59 -21.09
CA THR A 650 -1.23 -29.95 -20.06
C THR A 650 -1.73 -31.16 -19.27
N TYR A 651 -0.93 -32.21 -19.23
CA TYR A 651 -1.08 -33.38 -18.38
C TYR A 651 -0.03 -33.33 -17.29
N THR A 652 -0.45 -33.04 -16.06
CA THR A 652 0.45 -33.00 -14.89
C THR A 652 0.53 -34.40 -14.29
N ILE A 653 1.63 -35.09 -14.54
CA ILE A 653 1.90 -36.45 -14.07
C ILE A 653 2.67 -36.36 -12.75
N LEU A 654 2.07 -36.80 -11.66
CA LEU A 654 2.72 -36.90 -10.35
C LEU A 654 3.54 -38.19 -10.28
N LEU A 655 4.83 -38.03 -9.97
CA LEU A 655 5.78 -39.14 -9.90
C LEU A 655 5.87 -39.66 -8.45
N PRO A 656 6.01 -40.98 -8.25
CA PRO A 656 6.12 -41.54 -6.90
C PRO A 656 7.51 -41.35 -6.27
N ASN A 657 8.52 -40.94 -7.04
CA ASN A 657 9.88 -40.64 -6.58
C ASN A 657 10.61 -39.72 -7.58
N LEU A 658 11.83 -39.30 -7.22
CA LEU A 658 12.65 -38.32 -7.96
C LEU A 658 13.46 -38.90 -9.15
N ASP A 659 13.18 -40.13 -9.61
CA ASP A 659 13.92 -40.73 -10.74
C ASP A 659 13.45 -40.20 -12.10
N TYR A 660 13.67 -38.91 -12.35
CA TYR A 660 13.30 -38.26 -13.60
C TYR A 660 13.93 -38.94 -14.83
N LYS A 661 15.14 -39.50 -14.72
CA LYS A 661 15.81 -40.19 -15.84
C LYS A 661 15.01 -41.41 -16.26
N TYR A 662 14.57 -42.22 -15.30
CA TYR A 662 13.72 -43.37 -15.56
C TYR A 662 12.40 -42.97 -16.22
N TYR A 663 11.66 -42.01 -15.64
CA TYR A 663 10.34 -41.62 -16.18
C TYR A 663 10.44 -40.90 -17.52
N ILE A 664 11.44 -40.05 -17.74
CA ILE A 664 11.62 -39.34 -19.02
C ILE A 664 11.96 -40.31 -20.14
N TYR A 665 12.79 -41.33 -19.89
CA TYR A 665 13.06 -42.35 -20.91
C TYR A 665 11.78 -43.07 -21.36
N ARG A 666 10.91 -43.42 -20.40
CA ARG A 666 9.63 -44.08 -20.68
C ARG A 666 8.60 -43.14 -21.27
N LEU A 667 8.58 -41.89 -20.83
CA LEU A 667 7.76 -40.84 -21.43
C LEU A 667 8.15 -40.65 -22.89
N ASN A 668 9.45 -40.59 -23.20
CA ASN A 668 9.90 -40.39 -24.58
C ASN A 668 9.41 -41.50 -25.52
N LYS A 669 9.27 -42.74 -25.02
CA LYS A 669 8.63 -43.84 -25.78
C LYS A 669 7.13 -43.63 -25.95
N LEU A 670 6.44 -43.21 -24.90
CA LEU A 670 5.01 -42.90 -24.94
C LEU A 670 4.70 -41.78 -25.96
N MET A 671 5.60 -40.81 -26.11
CA MET A 671 5.41 -39.64 -26.96
C MET A 671 5.86 -39.84 -28.43
N GLN A 672 6.36 -41.03 -28.81
CA GLN A 672 6.87 -41.26 -30.18
C GLN A 672 5.81 -41.12 -31.28
N SER A 673 4.54 -41.36 -30.95
CA SER A 673 3.40 -41.19 -31.85
C SER A 673 2.93 -39.74 -31.99
N GLU A 674 3.37 -38.86 -31.09
CA GLU A 674 2.87 -37.50 -30.98
C GLU A 674 3.66 -36.54 -31.87
N LYS A 675 2.96 -35.83 -32.77
CA LYS A 675 3.59 -34.90 -33.73
C LYS A 675 4.25 -33.69 -33.05
N GLU A 676 3.59 -33.17 -32.02
CA GLU A 676 4.02 -31.99 -31.28
C GLU A 676 3.85 -32.25 -29.79
N TRP A 677 4.95 -32.27 -29.06
CA TRP A 677 4.89 -32.38 -27.62
C TRP A 677 6.09 -31.76 -26.95
N PHE A 678 5.93 -31.36 -25.71
CA PHE A 678 7.08 -31.05 -24.86
C PHE A 678 6.74 -31.31 -23.40
N PHE A 679 7.76 -31.34 -22.56
CA PHE A 679 7.57 -31.51 -21.13
C PHE A 679 8.46 -30.56 -20.33
N ILE A 680 8.02 -30.26 -19.12
CA ILE A 680 8.84 -29.60 -18.10
C ILE A 680 8.78 -30.41 -16.81
N ARG A 681 9.88 -30.41 -16.06
CA ARG A 681 9.93 -30.94 -14.70
C ARG A 681 9.44 -29.88 -13.73
N TYR A 682 8.66 -30.29 -12.74
CA TYR A 682 8.10 -29.37 -11.74
C TYR A 682 7.90 -30.07 -10.39
N TRP A 683 7.51 -29.29 -9.38
CA TRP A 683 7.03 -29.80 -8.10
C TRP A 683 5.60 -29.32 -7.91
N ASP A 684 4.65 -30.25 -8.01
CA ASP A 684 3.22 -29.97 -7.82
C ASP A 684 2.82 -30.52 -6.45
N SER A 685 2.32 -29.64 -5.57
CA SER A 685 1.94 -29.97 -4.18
C SER A 685 3.04 -30.69 -3.38
N ASN A 686 4.30 -30.24 -3.51
CA ASN A 686 5.49 -30.85 -2.90
C ASN A 686 5.77 -32.30 -3.33
N VAL A 687 5.26 -32.72 -4.49
CA VAL A 687 5.57 -34.00 -5.14
C VAL A 687 6.26 -33.73 -6.48
N PRO A 688 7.30 -34.49 -6.85
CA PRO A 688 7.91 -34.36 -8.17
C PRO A 688 6.90 -34.65 -9.28
N SER A 689 6.93 -33.86 -10.34
CA SER A 689 5.97 -33.97 -11.44
C SER A 689 6.58 -33.73 -12.81
N LEU A 690 5.96 -34.32 -13.83
CA LEU A 690 6.18 -34.00 -15.24
C LEU A 690 4.92 -33.33 -15.77
N ARG A 691 5.03 -32.08 -16.22
CA ARG A 691 3.96 -31.41 -16.96
C ARG A 691 4.19 -31.65 -18.45
N VAL A 692 3.46 -32.61 -19.00
CA VAL A 692 3.53 -33.01 -20.41
C VAL A 692 2.50 -32.24 -21.19
N ARG A 693 2.88 -31.68 -22.33
CA ARG A 693 2.01 -30.88 -23.19
C ARG A 693 1.98 -31.48 -24.58
N THR A 694 0.80 -31.88 -25.03
CA THR A 694 0.56 -32.45 -26.37
C THR A 694 -0.86 -32.12 -26.84
N ILE A 695 -1.15 -32.32 -28.12
CA ILE A 695 -2.51 -32.24 -28.66
C ILE A 695 -3.30 -33.44 -28.11
N PRO A 696 -4.46 -33.21 -27.45
CA PRO A 696 -5.20 -34.31 -26.84
C PRO A 696 -5.76 -35.27 -27.90
N SER A 697 -5.49 -36.56 -27.75
CA SER A 697 -6.09 -37.64 -28.53
C SER A 697 -6.56 -38.77 -27.62
N GLU A 698 -7.62 -39.48 -28.01
CA GLU A 698 -8.15 -40.60 -27.22
C GLU A 698 -7.13 -41.73 -27.07
N GLU A 699 -6.37 -42.00 -28.14
CA GLU A 699 -5.27 -42.97 -28.14
C GLU A 699 -4.18 -42.60 -27.13
N PHE A 700 -3.71 -41.34 -27.15
CA PHE A 700 -2.71 -40.86 -26.19
C PHE A 700 -3.21 -40.95 -24.75
N GLU A 701 -4.45 -40.54 -24.47
CA GLU A 701 -5.00 -40.57 -23.10
C GLU A 701 -5.16 -41.99 -22.57
N ASN A 702 -5.55 -42.93 -23.42
CA ASN A 702 -5.62 -44.35 -23.04
C ASN A 702 -4.23 -44.92 -22.78
N ASN A 703 -3.26 -44.62 -23.64
CA ASN A 703 -1.87 -45.03 -23.44
C ASN A 703 -1.27 -44.40 -22.17
N LEU A 704 -1.57 -43.12 -21.89
CA LEU A 704 -1.13 -42.44 -20.68
C LEU A 704 -1.76 -43.03 -19.41
N LYS A 705 -3.04 -43.41 -19.44
CA LYS A 705 -3.70 -44.11 -18.31
C LYS A 705 -3.02 -45.45 -18.02
N VAL A 706 -2.75 -46.24 -19.06
CA VAL A 706 -2.04 -47.52 -18.93
C VAL A 706 -0.62 -47.29 -18.40
N TRP A 707 0.09 -46.31 -18.95
CA TRP A 707 1.42 -45.91 -18.51
C TRP A 707 1.41 -45.50 -17.03
N CYS A 708 0.50 -44.62 -16.62
CA CYS A 708 0.41 -44.15 -15.23
C CYS A 708 0.08 -45.30 -14.27
N LYS A 709 -0.85 -46.19 -14.64
CA LYS A 709 -1.17 -47.38 -13.85
C LYS A 709 0.04 -48.28 -13.66
N TYR A 710 0.79 -48.55 -14.73
CA TYR A 710 1.97 -49.41 -14.70
C TYR A 710 3.09 -48.81 -13.82
N TYR A 711 3.34 -47.51 -13.94
CA TYR A 711 4.39 -46.82 -13.21
C TYR A 711 3.96 -46.24 -11.84
N LYS A 712 2.74 -46.54 -11.38
CA LYS A 712 2.15 -46.02 -10.12
C LYS A 712 2.13 -44.48 -10.04
N CYS A 713 1.90 -43.84 -11.18
CA CYS A 713 1.72 -42.40 -11.28
C CYS A 713 0.23 -42.05 -11.29
N THR A 714 -0.10 -40.80 -10.98
CA THR A 714 -1.42 -40.21 -11.24
C THR A 714 -1.26 -38.99 -12.13
N PHE A 715 -2.30 -38.61 -12.87
CA PHE A 715 -2.24 -37.38 -13.66
C PHE A 715 -3.52 -36.57 -13.58
N THR A 716 -3.37 -35.25 -13.74
CA THR A 716 -4.48 -34.32 -13.93
C THR A 716 -4.38 -33.64 -15.30
N LYS A 717 -5.53 -33.36 -15.91
CA LYS A 717 -5.64 -32.74 -17.23
C LYS A 717 -6.09 -31.28 -17.08
N GLN A 718 -5.37 -30.36 -17.72
CA GLN A 718 -5.64 -28.93 -17.71
C GLN A 718 -5.41 -28.32 -19.09
N LYS A 719 -6.16 -27.27 -19.43
CA LYS A 719 -5.90 -26.52 -20.66
C LYS A 719 -4.51 -25.88 -20.61
N PHE A 720 -3.72 -25.98 -21.68
CA PHE A 720 -2.44 -25.27 -21.73
C PHE A 720 -2.68 -23.77 -21.88
N ILE A 721 -2.08 -22.99 -20.99
CA ILE A 721 -2.04 -21.53 -21.06
C ILE A 721 -0.56 -21.16 -21.27
N PRO A 722 -0.19 -20.65 -22.46
CA PRO A 722 1.18 -20.22 -22.70
C PRO A 722 1.59 -19.06 -21.80
N GLU A 723 2.85 -19.07 -21.39
CA GLU A 723 3.44 -17.99 -20.60
C GLU A 723 3.89 -16.87 -21.55
N PHE A 724 2.95 -16.19 -22.22
CA PHE A 724 3.23 -15.12 -23.21
C PHE A 724 4.21 -14.06 -22.66
N HIS A 725 4.12 -13.80 -21.37
CA HIS A 725 5.01 -12.90 -20.63
C HIS A 725 6.50 -13.30 -20.65
N ARG A 726 6.82 -14.57 -20.93
CA ARG A 726 8.20 -15.09 -21.04
C ARG A 726 8.68 -15.18 -22.48
N TYR A 727 7.77 -15.46 -23.42
CA TYR A 727 8.12 -15.92 -24.77
C TYR A 727 7.78 -14.92 -25.88
N GLY A 728 7.18 -13.76 -25.56
CA GLY A 728 6.94 -12.69 -26.53
C GLY A 728 5.57 -12.77 -27.21
N ASN A 729 5.49 -12.26 -28.44
CA ASN A 729 4.27 -12.29 -29.27
C ASN A 729 3.99 -13.70 -29.82
N ASP A 730 2.82 -13.89 -30.44
CA ASP A 730 2.36 -15.18 -30.96
C ASP A 730 3.38 -15.83 -31.91
N ASP A 731 3.96 -15.07 -32.84
CA ASP A 731 4.96 -15.58 -33.81
C ASP A 731 6.24 -16.09 -33.13
N LEU A 732 6.70 -15.41 -32.08
CA LEU A 732 7.87 -15.84 -31.31
C LEU A 732 7.52 -17.02 -30.41
N LEU A 733 6.32 -17.03 -29.83
CA LEU A 733 5.84 -18.14 -29.01
C LEU A 733 5.80 -19.43 -29.83
N ASP A 734 5.30 -19.42 -31.06
CA ASP A 734 5.27 -20.61 -31.92
C ASP A 734 6.68 -21.14 -32.19
N GLN A 735 7.65 -20.26 -32.45
CA GLN A 735 9.05 -20.65 -32.60
C GLN A 735 9.64 -21.21 -31.31
N VAL A 736 9.28 -20.64 -30.15
CA VAL A 736 9.70 -21.14 -28.84
C VAL A 736 9.08 -22.51 -28.53
N LEU A 737 7.79 -22.71 -28.80
CA LEU A 737 7.10 -23.99 -28.59
C LEU A 737 7.66 -25.06 -29.55
N HIS A 738 7.96 -24.70 -30.79
CA HIS A 738 8.66 -25.57 -31.73
C HIS A 738 10.04 -25.98 -31.21
N GLN A 739 10.79 -25.02 -30.66
CA GLN A 739 12.07 -25.29 -30.02
C GLN A 739 11.91 -26.20 -28.79
N PHE A 740 10.84 -26.03 -28.01
CA PHE A 740 10.54 -26.91 -26.87
C PHE A 740 10.25 -28.35 -27.31
N ASN A 741 9.59 -28.53 -28.45
CA ASN A 741 9.36 -29.83 -29.06
C ASN A 741 10.67 -30.48 -29.53
N ILE A 742 11.48 -29.77 -30.33
CA ILE A 742 12.80 -30.25 -30.79
C ILE A 742 13.63 -30.71 -29.59
N GLU A 743 13.76 -29.83 -28.61
CA GLU A 743 14.55 -30.10 -27.44
C GLU A 743 13.99 -31.36 -26.74
N SER A 744 12.67 -31.49 -26.52
CA SER A 744 12.07 -32.62 -25.77
C SER A 744 12.38 -33.96 -26.43
N ASN A 745 12.31 -34.01 -27.76
CA ASN A 745 12.70 -35.18 -28.55
C ASN A 745 14.20 -35.52 -28.40
N LEU A 746 15.07 -34.50 -28.35
CA LEU A 746 16.52 -34.67 -28.18
C LEU A 746 16.95 -35.00 -26.75
N CYS A 747 16.10 -34.75 -25.74
CA CYS A 747 16.43 -34.88 -24.32
C CYS A 747 17.03 -36.25 -23.95
N TRP A 748 16.47 -37.34 -24.46
CA TRP A 748 16.98 -38.68 -24.17
C TRP A 748 18.36 -38.94 -24.79
N GLN A 749 18.60 -38.50 -26.02
CA GLN A 749 19.91 -38.64 -26.68
C GLN A 749 20.98 -37.89 -25.88
N PHE A 750 20.61 -36.77 -25.28
CA PHE A 750 21.47 -36.01 -24.40
C PHE A 750 21.71 -36.75 -23.06
N MET A 751 20.66 -37.19 -22.37
CA MET A 751 20.74 -37.87 -21.06
C MET A 751 21.36 -39.29 -21.11
N SER A 752 21.41 -39.91 -22.28
CA SER A 752 22.09 -41.20 -22.49
C SER A 752 23.60 -41.06 -22.63
N LYS A 753 24.09 -39.89 -23.09
CA LYS A 753 25.53 -39.62 -23.28
C LYS A 753 26.16 -38.85 -22.12
N TYR A 754 25.39 -38.01 -21.44
CA TYR A 754 25.88 -37.11 -20.39
C TYR A 754 25.06 -37.25 -19.11
N ASN A 755 25.74 -37.21 -17.96
CA ASN A 755 25.03 -37.10 -16.68
C ASN A 755 24.49 -35.67 -16.48
N SER A 756 23.67 -35.49 -15.44
CA SER A 756 22.98 -34.23 -15.13
C SER A 756 23.92 -33.02 -15.04
N ILE A 757 25.10 -33.19 -14.42
CA ILE A 757 26.09 -32.12 -14.23
C ILE A 757 26.79 -31.79 -15.55
N GLN A 758 27.26 -32.81 -16.26
CA GLN A 758 27.93 -32.66 -17.55
C GLN A 758 27.05 -31.96 -18.59
N GLY A 759 25.76 -32.35 -18.67
CA GLY A 759 24.86 -31.75 -19.64
C GLY A 759 24.55 -30.28 -19.37
N ARG A 760 24.40 -29.89 -18.10
CA ARG A 760 24.25 -28.47 -17.72
C ARG A 760 25.49 -27.66 -18.09
N PHE A 761 26.67 -28.19 -17.80
CA PHE A 761 27.93 -27.51 -18.12
C PHE A 761 28.10 -27.31 -19.63
N ILE A 762 27.76 -28.31 -20.45
CA ILE A 762 27.79 -28.21 -21.92
C ILE A 762 26.91 -27.06 -22.39
N ILE A 763 25.67 -26.98 -21.89
CA ILE A 763 24.73 -25.91 -22.23
C ILE A 763 25.31 -24.55 -21.83
N GLU A 764 25.77 -24.40 -20.60
CA GLU A 764 26.33 -23.14 -20.08
C GLU A 764 27.57 -22.68 -20.85
N ASN A 765 28.53 -23.57 -21.09
CA ASN A 765 29.76 -23.27 -21.79
C ASN A 765 29.49 -22.90 -23.26
N TRP A 766 28.57 -23.61 -23.92
CA TRP A 766 28.17 -23.30 -25.29
C TRP A 766 27.56 -21.90 -25.40
N PHE A 767 26.63 -21.54 -24.51
CA PHE A 767 26.08 -20.18 -24.47
C PHE A 767 27.15 -19.14 -24.14
N ALA A 768 28.04 -19.41 -23.19
CA ALA A 768 29.12 -18.51 -22.80
C ALA A 768 30.11 -18.23 -23.96
N GLN A 769 30.48 -19.24 -24.74
CA GLN A 769 31.39 -19.09 -25.89
C GLN A 769 30.80 -18.23 -27.00
N ILE A 770 29.51 -18.43 -27.33
CA ILE A 770 28.84 -17.65 -28.36
C ILE A 770 28.66 -16.19 -27.94
N TRP A 771 28.46 -15.95 -26.65
CA TRP A 771 28.37 -14.61 -26.08
C TRP A 771 29.67 -13.81 -26.13
N LYS A 772 30.82 -14.48 -25.93
CA LYS A 772 32.14 -13.86 -26.11
C LYS A 772 32.27 -13.21 -27.50
N ASN A 773 31.59 -13.78 -28.49
CA ASN A 773 31.60 -13.36 -29.89
C ASN A 773 30.35 -12.56 -30.29
N CYS A 774 29.43 -12.27 -29.37
CA CYS A 774 28.21 -11.51 -29.64
C CYS A 774 28.51 -10.00 -29.74
N SER A 775 27.91 -9.33 -30.73
CA SER A 775 28.02 -7.88 -30.93
C SER A 775 27.10 -7.05 -30.02
N HIS A 776 26.16 -7.68 -29.32
CA HIS A 776 25.17 -7.00 -28.48
C HIS A 776 25.73 -6.68 -27.08
N ILE A 777 25.97 -5.39 -26.79
CA ILE A 777 26.69 -4.91 -25.57
C ILE A 777 26.03 -5.40 -24.27
N THR A 778 24.70 -5.30 -24.13
CA THR A 778 23.99 -5.68 -22.88
C THR A 778 24.09 -7.18 -22.58
N LEU A 779 24.15 -8.03 -23.62
CA LEU A 779 24.38 -9.46 -23.44
C LEU A 779 25.88 -9.66 -23.11
N LYS A 780 26.79 -9.05 -23.86
CA LYS A 780 28.23 -9.15 -23.56
C LYS A 780 28.62 -8.72 -22.13
N GLU A 781 27.98 -7.68 -21.57
CA GLU A 781 28.17 -7.25 -20.18
C GLU A 781 27.72 -8.30 -19.17
N LEU A 782 26.56 -8.91 -19.42
CA LEU A 782 26.04 -10.01 -18.62
C LEU A 782 27.11 -11.11 -18.53
N TYR A 783 27.71 -11.59 -19.64
CA TYR A 783 28.81 -12.60 -19.66
C TYR A 783 29.98 -12.29 -18.71
N SER A 784 30.39 -11.03 -18.58
CA SER A 784 31.50 -10.66 -17.68
C SER A 784 31.21 -11.01 -16.21
N ALA A 785 29.92 -11.05 -15.83
CA ALA A 785 29.45 -11.46 -14.50
C ALA A 785 29.27 -12.99 -14.33
N PHE A 786 29.32 -13.78 -15.43
CA PHE A 786 29.16 -15.25 -15.42
C PHE A 786 30.46 -16.02 -15.16
N SER A 787 31.65 -15.40 -15.25
CA SER A 787 32.92 -16.14 -15.24
C SER A 787 33.04 -17.01 -13.97
N THR A 788 33.11 -18.33 -14.15
CA THR A 788 33.30 -19.35 -13.12
C THR A 788 34.75 -19.35 -12.61
N LYS A 789 35.20 -18.22 -12.06
CA LYS A 789 36.47 -18.16 -11.32
C LYS A 789 36.42 -19.19 -10.19
N GLY A 790 37.16 -20.30 -10.35
CA GLY A 790 37.38 -21.29 -9.29
C GLY A 790 36.97 -22.74 -9.59
N VAL A 791 36.38 -23.05 -10.76
CA VAL A 791 36.17 -24.47 -11.15
C VAL A 791 37.07 -24.78 -12.35
N PRO A 792 38.24 -25.43 -12.14
CA PRO A 792 39.10 -25.83 -13.24
C PRO A 792 38.43 -26.98 -14.00
N ILE A 793 38.10 -26.77 -15.27
CA ILE A 793 37.55 -27.83 -16.12
C ILE A 793 38.36 -27.85 -17.42
N VAL A 794 38.95 -29.01 -17.67
CA VAL A 794 39.72 -29.32 -18.86
C VAL A 794 38.74 -29.56 -20.01
N THR A 795 38.59 -28.59 -20.91
CA THR A 795 37.69 -28.65 -22.08
C THR A 795 38.13 -29.65 -23.15
N SER A 796 39.39 -30.10 -23.12
CA SER A 796 39.96 -31.01 -24.11
C SER A 796 39.53 -32.48 -23.97
N THR A 797 38.71 -32.83 -22.97
CA THR A 797 38.25 -34.21 -22.71
C THR A 797 36.74 -34.43 -22.83
N LEU A 798 35.95 -33.44 -23.27
CA LEU A 798 34.52 -33.65 -23.55
C LEU A 798 34.37 -34.34 -24.92
N PRO A 799 33.63 -35.47 -25.04
CA PRO A 799 33.26 -36.03 -26.32
C PRO A 799 32.56 -34.97 -27.19
N GLN A 800 32.72 -35.03 -28.51
CA GLN A 800 32.06 -34.08 -29.41
C GLN A 800 30.55 -34.07 -29.15
N VAL A 801 30.02 -32.90 -28.77
CA VAL A 801 28.58 -32.69 -28.60
C VAL A 801 27.89 -33.02 -29.93
N PRO A 802 26.88 -33.90 -29.95
CA PRO A 802 26.20 -34.27 -31.20
C PRO A 802 25.69 -33.05 -31.98
N ASN A 803 25.84 -33.07 -33.31
CA ASN A 803 25.48 -31.93 -34.18
C ASN A 803 24.03 -31.46 -34.02
N ASN A 804 23.08 -32.39 -33.80
CA ASN A 804 21.68 -32.05 -33.58
C ASN A 804 21.45 -31.29 -32.26
N ILE A 805 22.16 -31.67 -31.19
CA ILE A 805 22.16 -30.94 -29.91
C ILE A 805 22.80 -29.56 -30.09
N HIS A 806 23.94 -29.49 -30.78
CA HIS A 806 24.61 -28.23 -31.09
C HIS A 806 23.69 -27.27 -31.86
N ASN A 807 23.03 -27.74 -32.90
CA ASN A 807 22.09 -26.95 -33.71
C ASN A 807 20.90 -26.47 -32.88
N SER A 808 20.39 -27.33 -32.00
CA SER A 808 19.28 -26.98 -31.11
C SER A 808 19.64 -25.85 -30.14
N LEU A 809 20.81 -25.94 -29.49
CA LEU A 809 21.33 -24.84 -28.66
C LEU A 809 21.57 -23.56 -29.48
N THR A 810 22.07 -23.70 -30.73
CA THR A 810 22.23 -22.60 -31.70
C THR A 810 20.93 -21.87 -31.98
N SER A 811 19.87 -22.62 -32.25
CA SER A 811 18.53 -22.08 -32.50
C SER A 811 17.99 -21.32 -31.29
N ILE A 812 18.22 -21.81 -30.06
CA ILE A 812 17.82 -21.10 -28.84
C ILE A 812 18.52 -19.72 -28.75
N PHE A 813 19.82 -19.66 -29.02
CA PHE A 813 20.55 -18.38 -29.01
C PHE A 813 20.03 -17.42 -30.07
N ASN A 814 19.78 -17.92 -31.29
CA ASN A 814 19.24 -17.10 -32.38
C ASN A 814 17.85 -16.54 -32.04
N LEU A 815 17.00 -17.34 -31.40
CA LEU A 815 15.69 -16.91 -30.90
C LEU A 815 15.82 -15.81 -29.82
N ALA A 816 16.74 -15.98 -28.87
CA ALA A 816 17.00 -14.99 -27.83
C ALA A 816 17.59 -13.66 -28.36
N ASN A 817 18.22 -13.69 -29.55
CA ASN A 817 18.84 -12.54 -30.20
C ASN A 817 17.90 -11.81 -31.19
N GLN A 818 16.63 -12.21 -31.29
CA GLN A 818 15.64 -11.45 -32.06
C GLN A 818 15.44 -10.05 -31.45
N LYS A 819 15.11 -9.07 -32.31
CA LYS A 819 15.04 -7.66 -31.93
C LYS A 819 13.88 -7.40 -30.96
N MET A 820 14.18 -7.20 -29.67
CA MET A 820 13.21 -6.83 -28.63
C MET A 820 13.84 -5.78 -27.69
N THR A 821 13.15 -5.38 -26.62
CA THR A 821 13.77 -4.55 -25.58
C THR A 821 14.84 -5.35 -24.83
N ALA A 822 15.91 -4.70 -24.37
CA ALA A 822 17.00 -5.37 -23.66
C ALA A 822 16.52 -6.20 -22.45
N SER A 823 15.53 -5.72 -21.70
CA SER A 823 14.99 -6.45 -20.54
C SER A 823 14.23 -7.72 -20.94
N GLN A 824 13.43 -7.67 -22.02
CA GLN A 824 12.72 -8.83 -22.54
C GLN A 824 13.68 -9.86 -23.12
N GLN A 825 14.71 -9.43 -23.87
CA GLN A 825 15.73 -10.34 -24.40
C GLN A 825 16.45 -11.09 -23.28
N ILE A 826 16.82 -10.40 -22.20
CA ILE A 826 17.46 -11.01 -21.03
C ILE A 826 16.53 -12.06 -20.39
N TYR A 827 15.25 -11.75 -20.23
CA TYR A 827 14.28 -12.65 -19.59
C TYR A 827 13.91 -13.86 -20.46
N LEU A 828 13.72 -13.64 -21.77
CA LEU A 828 13.55 -14.69 -22.77
C LEU A 828 14.76 -15.62 -22.78
N TYR A 829 15.96 -15.06 -22.85
CA TYR A 829 17.21 -15.81 -22.78
C TYR A 829 17.28 -16.70 -21.54
N PHE A 830 17.08 -16.14 -20.34
CA PHE A 830 17.09 -16.93 -19.12
C PHE A 830 16.00 -17.99 -19.11
N SER A 831 14.82 -17.72 -19.66
CA SER A 831 13.74 -18.70 -19.74
C SER A 831 14.08 -19.85 -20.69
N LEU A 832 14.70 -19.56 -21.84
CA LEU A 832 15.11 -20.59 -22.82
C LEU A 832 16.31 -21.41 -22.33
N VAL A 833 17.31 -20.76 -21.72
CA VAL A 833 18.44 -21.46 -21.08
C VAL A 833 17.95 -22.32 -19.93
N HIS A 834 17.08 -21.79 -19.07
CA HIS A 834 16.46 -22.55 -18.00
C HIS A 834 15.68 -23.75 -18.54
N MET A 835 14.94 -23.59 -19.64
CA MET A 835 14.22 -24.70 -20.27
C MET A 835 15.19 -25.79 -20.77
N ALA A 836 16.27 -25.41 -21.45
CA ALA A 836 17.31 -26.35 -21.88
C ALA A 836 17.97 -27.06 -20.68
N GLN A 837 18.24 -26.33 -19.59
CA GLN A 837 18.80 -26.89 -18.35
C GLN A 837 17.82 -27.75 -17.56
N ASN A 838 16.51 -27.46 -17.60
CA ASN A 838 15.46 -28.14 -16.81
C ASN A 838 15.42 -29.65 -17.11
N ARG A 839 15.88 -30.06 -18.29
CA ARG A 839 16.05 -31.46 -18.69
C ARG A 839 17.18 -32.20 -17.98
N PHE A 840 18.05 -31.49 -17.27
CA PHE A 840 19.25 -32.03 -16.63
C PHE A 840 19.29 -31.75 -15.13
N TYR A 841 18.15 -31.42 -14.51
CA TYR A 841 18.10 -31.38 -13.04
C TYR A 841 18.42 -32.73 -12.43
N GLY A 842 18.97 -32.64 -11.22
CA GLY A 842 19.54 -33.74 -10.45
C GLY A 842 18.65 -34.96 -10.30
N SER A 843 19.28 -36.10 -10.05
CA SER A 843 18.63 -37.34 -9.59
C SER A 843 18.61 -37.45 -8.05
N SER A 844 18.94 -36.35 -7.35
CA SER A 844 19.02 -36.28 -5.89
C SER A 844 18.67 -34.86 -5.40
N ASP A 845 18.18 -34.76 -4.17
CA ASP A 845 17.88 -33.47 -3.51
C ASP A 845 19.10 -32.54 -3.46
N HIS A 846 20.30 -33.09 -3.33
CA HIS A 846 21.56 -32.33 -3.31
C HIS A 846 21.88 -31.71 -4.68
N ASP A 847 21.76 -32.51 -5.75
CA ASP A 847 21.96 -32.01 -7.11
C ASP A 847 20.89 -30.99 -7.50
N GLU A 848 19.67 -31.17 -7.02
CA GLU A 848 18.55 -30.26 -7.23
C GLU A 848 18.74 -28.95 -6.44
N HIS A 849 19.29 -29.02 -5.23
CA HIS A 849 19.72 -27.85 -4.47
C HIS A 849 20.82 -27.07 -5.20
N LEU A 850 21.88 -27.74 -5.68
CA LEU A 850 22.95 -27.12 -6.46
C LEU A 850 22.42 -26.47 -7.75
N SER A 851 21.48 -27.13 -8.42
CA SER A 851 20.77 -26.61 -9.60
C SER A 851 20.00 -25.33 -9.30
N HIS A 852 19.18 -25.35 -8.26
CA HIS A 852 18.39 -24.20 -7.83
C HIS A 852 19.26 -23.06 -7.33
N VAL A 853 20.39 -23.34 -6.67
CA VAL A 853 21.37 -22.32 -6.25
C VAL A 853 22.04 -21.68 -7.46
N MET A 854 22.39 -22.44 -8.49
CA MET A 854 22.94 -21.88 -9.73
C MET A 854 21.90 -21.06 -10.51
N ILE A 855 20.66 -21.52 -10.62
CA ILE A 855 19.59 -20.74 -11.27
C ILE A 855 19.19 -19.52 -10.46
N LYS A 856 19.14 -19.63 -9.14
CA LYS A 856 19.02 -18.45 -8.27
C LYS A 856 20.21 -17.53 -8.45
N LYS A 857 21.45 -18.01 -8.63
CA LYS A 857 22.59 -17.15 -9.00
C LYS A 857 22.40 -16.51 -10.38
N LEU A 858 21.86 -17.23 -11.37
CA LEU A 858 21.58 -16.71 -12.71
C LEU A 858 20.50 -15.61 -12.70
N ILE A 859 19.44 -15.82 -11.91
CA ILE A 859 18.34 -14.86 -11.73
C ILE A 859 18.77 -13.68 -10.85
N ASN A 860 19.48 -13.93 -9.74
CA ASN A 860 19.86 -12.92 -8.75
C ASN A 860 21.10 -12.10 -9.14
N ARG A 861 22.04 -12.63 -9.93
CA ARG A 861 23.23 -11.85 -10.37
C ARG A 861 23.01 -11.08 -11.68
N GLY A 862 21.84 -11.24 -12.31
CA GLY A 862 21.29 -10.29 -13.29
C GLY A 862 20.74 -9.00 -12.66
N GLY A 863 20.86 -8.85 -11.33
CA GLY A 863 20.54 -7.65 -10.55
C GLY A 863 19.74 -7.97 -9.28
N LEU A 864 20.44 -8.26 -8.18
CA LEU A 864 20.02 -8.01 -6.79
C LEU A 864 21.16 -7.26 -6.11
#